data_AF-A0A327P2X5-F1
#
_entry.id   AF-A0A327P2X5-F1
#
_cell.length_a   1.000
_cell.length_b   1.000
_cell.length_c   1.000
_cell.angle_alpha   90.00
_cell.angle_beta   90.00
_cell.angle_gamma   90.00
#
_symmetry.space_group_name_H-M   'P 1'
#
loop_
_entity.id
_entity.type
_entity.pdbx_description
1 polymer ?
#
loop_
_entity_poly.entity_id
_entity_poly.type
_entity_poly.pdbx_seq_one_letter_code
_entity_poly.pdbx_strand_id
1 'polypeptide(L)'
;MFSSTQFHLDDQVFPSIFKPSDFSDSSIFNELYHNSEVSLLDKLDDQVAELVKVDNPTLSFTKEELSTRVSHFFVEHDRSNYGNWVYFPWKKVLVRLLPEEDFIRVRTARNNYKITPQEQQELRKKKVGIIGLSVGQSIAFAIALERGCGELRLADFDTLELSNLNRIKAGVVDLGVEKVILAAREIFEIDPYLKVTLYRKGVNEDNIDDFLSDGGDLDLLIDECDSLDVKVLARERAKAKKIPVLMETSDRGMLDVERFDREPSREIFHGLLGDFNFSDLKNLTSQQKVPVGLKIIGLSTISTRMKVSLLELSQSISSWPQLASAVYLGGATVANASRKLLLGENVESGRYYVDLDGLVLSKGEKQAPDTIKIPYSDYDFIDFLPKTSYVSNYKISKQDLIYLIGKANTAPSGGNSQPWKWIYDQHGVLHLLHDKSKSESLLDYLGTGSLLAFGAALQNFELVASSMGIALTIHEHIQNFGEELIASIEFDSKSNEPVNVPNGDLVDGIDMRCTNRKNADRVLLEKEKLEEFQTIASSDGVNLEIIDDLERLRALTPIVGGMDRLRLLHDQGYEDFVSEIRWSEEEALATKDGIDIATLEMGKSERAAVGLVRDPGTIEFFRKNDLGYGLTKISDQTILSASAVLMFTADKYTPGAFLKAGAAIQRVWIKANLSGYSFQPISASLFVFHRVLRETVTGFTENEKRMILQFKNDLNQIFNKNLSNQEVFMVRINKASEPSMRAFRRDVSASLIFL
;
A
#
# COMPACT_ATOMS: atom_id res chain seq x y z
N MET A 1 -30.81 20.70 43.29
CA MET A 1 -30.53 19.93 42.07
C MET A 1 -29.20 19.15 41.94
N PHE A 2 -28.10 19.45 42.66
CA PHE A 2 -26.86 18.63 42.53
C PHE A 2 -26.91 17.25 43.22
N SER A 3 -28.05 16.88 43.81
CA SER A 3 -28.27 15.62 44.53
C SER A 3 -29.60 14.89 44.18
N SER A 4 -30.35 15.33 43.17
CA SER A 4 -31.61 14.67 42.76
C SER A 4 -31.45 13.92 41.45
N THR A 5 -31.94 12.67 41.41
CA THR A 5 -31.90 11.66 40.34
C THR A 5 -32.65 12.01 39.04
N GLN A 6 -32.76 13.29 38.66
CA GLN A 6 -33.49 13.72 37.46
C GLN A 6 -32.61 14.13 36.27
N PHE A 7 -31.31 14.33 36.45
CA PHE A 7 -30.37 14.57 35.35
C PHE A 7 -29.07 13.82 35.58
N HIS A 8 -29.01 12.55 35.16
CA HIS A 8 -27.76 11.80 35.09
C HIS A 8 -26.77 12.53 34.17
N LEU A 9 -25.47 12.54 34.52
CA LEU A 9 -24.41 13.10 33.68
C LEU A 9 -24.44 12.49 32.26
N ASP A 10 -24.91 11.25 32.16
CA ASP A 10 -25.07 10.48 30.92
C ASP A 10 -26.15 11.02 29.96
N ASP A 11 -27.02 11.92 30.44
CA ASP A 11 -28.16 12.50 29.71
C ASP A 11 -28.01 14.01 29.42
N GLN A 12 -26.90 14.64 29.81
CA GLN A 12 -26.65 16.07 29.60
C GLN A 12 -26.10 16.37 28.20
N VAL A 13 -26.88 16.04 27.18
CA VAL A 13 -26.49 16.19 25.77
C VAL A 13 -27.23 17.34 25.09
N PHE A 14 -28.50 17.53 25.43
CA PHE A 14 -29.37 18.52 24.80
C PHE A 14 -29.54 19.77 25.68
N PRO A 15 -29.60 20.96 25.10
CA PRO A 15 -30.00 22.15 25.84
C PRO A 15 -31.49 22.08 26.20
N SER A 16 -31.88 22.72 27.30
CA SER A 16 -33.30 22.92 27.64
C SER A 16 -33.73 24.32 27.23
N ILE A 17 -34.76 24.43 26.39
CA ILE A 17 -35.27 25.70 25.88
C ILE A 17 -36.58 26.02 26.60
N PHE A 18 -36.63 27.16 27.26
CA PHE A 18 -37.81 27.69 27.95
C PHE A 18 -38.32 28.90 27.18
N LYS A 19 -39.56 28.81 26.71
CA LYS A 19 -40.27 29.91 26.05
C LYS A 19 -40.86 30.84 27.10
N PRO A 20 -41.23 32.09 26.73
CA PRO A 20 -41.84 33.02 27.66
C PRO A 20 -43.08 32.51 28.41
N SER A 21 -43.90 31.69 27.77
CA SER A 21 -45.02 30.98 28.40
C SER A 21 -44.61 30.08 29.57
N ASP A 22 -43.36 29.64 29.60
CA ASP A 22 -42.85 28.65 30.55
C ASP A 22 -42.22 29.32 31.78
N PHE A 23 -42.00 30.65 31.79
CA PHE A 23 -41.20 31.32 32.83
C PHE A 23 -41.85 31.27 34.23
N SER A 24 -43.17 31.44 34.30
CA SER A 24 -43.92 31.48 35.55
C SER A 24 -44.39 30.09 36.01
N ASP A 25 -44.64 29.17 35.08
CA ASP A 25 -45.22 27.86 35.35
C ASP A 25 -44.17 26.72 35.42
N SER A 26 -42.96 26.93 34.91
CA SER A 26 -41.89 25.92 34.95
C SER A 26 -41.12 25.98 36.26
N SER A 27 -41.32 24.98 37.12
CA SER A 27 -40.52 24.78 38.33
C SER A 27 -39.03 24.58 38.04
N ILE A 28 -38.71 23.92 36.92
CA ILE A 28 -37.34 23.67 36.47
C ILE A 28 -36.64 24.98 36.08
N PHE A 29 -37.30 25.84 35.30
CA PHE A 29 -36.73 27.14 34.93
C PHE A 29 -36.46 27.99 36.16
N ASN A 30 -37.43 28.07 37.09
CA ASN A 30 -37.29 28.87 38.30
C ASN A 30 -36.14 28.37 39.20
N GLU A 31 -35.93 27.06 39.31
CA GLU A 31 -34.76 26.53 40.03
C GLU A 31 -33.46 26.93 39.33
N LEU A 32 -33.35 26.75 38.01
CA LEU A 32 -32.14 27.10 37.25
C LEU A 32 -31.83 28.61 37.31
N TYR A 33 -32.85 29.46 37.16
CA TYR A 33 -32.71 30.92 37.13
C TYR A 33 -32.21 31.49 38.46
N HIS A 34 -32.55 30.86 39.59
CA HIS A 34 -32.15 31.32 40.93
C HIS A 34 -30.99 30.52 41.53
N ASN A 35 -30.42 29.55 40.79
CA ASN A 35 -29.34 28.70 41.27
C ASN A 35 -27.97 29.40 41.17
N SER A 36 -27.26 29.53 42.29
CA SER A 36 -25.95 30.19 42.35
C SER A 36 -24.83 29.47 41.59
N GLU A 37 -24.99 28.19 41.26
CA GLU A 37 -24.03 27.45 40.42
C GLU A 37 -24.30 27.58 38.92
N VAL A 38 -25.42 28.20 38.52
CA VAL A 38 -25.76 28.44 37.11
C VAL A 38 -25.38 29.87 36.75
N SER A 39 -24.55 30.03 35.73
CA SER A 39 -24.20 31.35 35.22
C SER A 39 -25.31 31.88 34.31
N LEU A 40 -25.82 33.07 34.60
CA LEU A 40 -26.82 33.74 33.75
C LEU A 40 -26.14 34.67 32.73
N LEU A 41 -26.55 34.57 31.47
CA LEU A 41 -26.11 35.46 30.41
C LEU A 41 -27.33 36.05 29.66
N ASP A 42 -27.73 37.25 30.03
CA ASP A 42 -28.76 38.01 29.31
C ASP A 42 -28.11 39.12 28.48
N LYS A 43 -28.01 38.88 27.17
CA LYS A 43 -27.53 39.85 26.16
C LYS A 43 -28.60 40.10 25.10
N LEU A 44 -29.87 40.07 25.50
CA LEU A 44 -30.99 40.21 24.56
C LEU A 44 -30.99 41.57 23.86
N ASP A 45 -30.59 42.66 24.55
CA ASP A 45 -30.48 44.00 23.94
C ASP A 45 -29.50 44.04 22.78
N ASP A 46 -28.32 43.45 22.96
CA ASP A 46 -27.28 43.40 21.95
C ASP A 46 -27.77 42.61 20.72
N GLN A 47 -28.50 41.51 20.95
CA GLN A 47 -29.08 40.69 19.87
C GLN A 47 -30.21 41.42 19.14
N VAL A 48 -31.10 42.12 19.84
CA VAL A 48 -32.15 42.96 19.21
C VAL A 48 -31.52 44.10 18.43
N ALA A 49 -30.41 44.67 18.92
CA ALA A 49 -29.66 45.68 18.18
C ALA A 49 -29.13 45.13 16.84
N GLU A 50 -28.70 43.87 16.80
CA GLU A 50 -28.34 43.19 15.55
C GLU A 50 -29.55 42.94 14.65
N LEU A 51 -30.69 42.51 15.21
CA LEU A 51 -31.95 42.35 14.48
C LEU A 51 -32.38 43.66 13.81
N VAL A 52 -32.37 44.79 14.54
CA VAL A 52 -32.67 46.12 13.99
C VAL A 52 -31.75 46.47 12.82
N LYS A 53 -30.46 46.14 12.88
CA LYS A 53 -29.53 46.35 11.75
C LYS A 53 -29.90 45.48 10.56
N VAL A 54 -30.22 44.21 10.80
CA VAL A 54 -30.63 43.25 9.75
C VAL A 54 -31.95 43.69 9.08
N ASP A 55 -32.87 44.29 9.84
CA ASP A 55 -34.12 44.87 9.34
C ASP A 55 -33.92 46.16 8.52
N ASN A 56 -32.82 46.87 8.73
CA ASN A 56 -32.58 48.20 8.17
C ASN A 56 -31.20 48.28 7.47
N PRO A 57 -30.93 47.45 6.45
CA PRO A 57 -29.58 47.31 5.88
C PRO A 57 -29.09 48.57 5.14
N THR A 58 -29.99 49.49 4.77
CA THR A 58 -29.65 50.76 4.12
C THR A 58 -29.23 51.85 5.12
N LEU A 59 -29.41 51.60 6.42
CA LEU A 59 -29.13 52.56 7.48
C LEU A 59 -27.85 52.18 8.23
N SER A 60 -27.05 53.20 8.54
CA SER A 60 -25.95 53.09 9.50
C SER A 60 -26.38 53.79 10.78
N PHE A 61 -26.24 53.12 11.93
CA PHE A 61 -26.64 53.67 13.22
C PHE A 61 -25.42 54.08 14.04
N THR A 62 -25.48 55.28 14.62
CA THR A 62 -24.68 55.60 15.80
C THR A 62 -25.13 54.73 16.99
N LYS A 63 -24.29 54.66 18.03
CA LYS A 63 -24.62 53.89 19.24
C LYS A 63 -25.90 54.40 19.92
N GLU A 64 -26.13 55.71 19.90
CA GLU A 64 -27.29 56.37 20.51
C GLU A 64 -28.58 56.10 19.72
N GLU A 65 -28.54 56.19 18.39
CA GLU A 65 -29.67 55.86 17.52
C GLU A 65 -30.07 54.39 17.64
N LEU A 66 -29.09 53.48 17.72
CA LEU A 66 -29.35 52.06 17.88
C LEU A 66 -29.97 51.75 19.25
N SER A 67 -29.45 52.33 20.32
CA SER A 67 -30.01 52.20 21.66
C SER A 67 -31.46 52.70 21.74
N THR A 68 -31.74 53.82 21.06
CA THR A 68 -33.10 54.38 20.96
C THR A 68 -34.05 53.41 20.25
N ARG A 69 -33.61 52.79 19.15
CA ARG A 69 -34.40 51.80 18.41
C ARG A 69 -34.63 50.51 19.20
N VAL A 70 -33.63 50.03 19.94
CA VAL A 70 -33.80 48.87 20.83
C VAL A 70 -34.81 49.18 21.94
N SER A 71 -34.73 50.37 22.53
CA SER A 71 -35.70 50.81 23.54
C SER A 71 -37.13 50.86 22.95
N HIS A 72 -37.28 51.39 21.74
CA HIS A 72 -38.56 51.42 21.03
C HIS A 72 -39.07 50.01 20.70
N PHE A 73 -38.20 49.09 20.27
CA PHE A 73 -38.56 47.70 20.00
C PHE A 73 -39.23 47.06 21.23
N PHE A 74 -38.70 47.31 22.42
CA PHE A 74 -39.27 46.79 23.68
C PHE A 74 -40.46 47.59 24.24
N VAL A 75 -40.83 48.70 23.62
CA VAL A 75 -42.15 49.33 23.85
C VAL A 75 -43.23 48.54 23.08
N GLU A 76 -42.90 48.05 21.89
CA GLU A 76 -43.81 47.28 21.04
C GLU A 76 -43.86 45.78 21.42
N HIS A 77 -42.76 45.25 21.93
CA HIS A 77 -42.63 43.87 22.38
C HIS A 77 -42.32 43.87 23.86
N ASP A 78 -43.19 43.28 24.69
CA ASP A 78 -42.91 43.16 26.13
C ASP A 78 -41.58 42.42 26.34
N ARG A 79 -40.59 43.15 26.88
CA ARG A 79 -39.25 42.61 27.17
C ARG A 79 -39.34 41.37 28.03
N SER A 80 -40.24 41.31 29.01
CA SER A 80 -40.35 40.14 29.89
C SER A 80 -40.84 38.89 29.15
N ASN A 81 -41.53 39.10 28.02
CA ASN A 81 -42.14 38.06 27.21
C ASN A 81 -41.44 37.86 25.84
N TYR A 82 -40.23 38.41 25.64
CA TYR A 82 -39.47 38.32 24.39
C TYR A 82 -38.16 37.53 24.57
N GLY A 83 -37.87 36.64 23.62
CA GLY A 83 -36.71 35.75 23.66
C GLY A 83 -36.94 34.46 24.47
N ASN A 84 -36.09 33.47 24.26
CA ASN A 84 -36.12 32.19 24.96
C ASN A 84 -34.91 32.06 25.90
N TRP A 85 -35.11 31.41 27.05
CA TRP A 85 -33.99 31.04 27.91
C TRP A 85 -33.51 29.64 27.55
N VAL A 86 -32.22 29.48 27.31
CA VAL A 86 -31.60 28.22 26.89
C VAL A 86 -30.57 27.80 27.92
N TYR A 87 -30.79 26.65 28.55
CA TYR A 87 -29.88 26.08 29.53
C TYR A 87 -28.95 25.07 28.86
N PHE A 88 -27.64 25.29 29.00
CA PHE A 88 -26.58 24.39 28.56
C PHE A 88 -26.02 23.61 29.76
N PRO A 89 -26.51 22.39 30.03
CA PRO A 89 -26.20 21.67 31.28
C PRO A 89 -24.71 21.40 31.45
N TRP A 90 -24.00 21.07 30.36
CA TRP A 90 -22.56 20.77 30.39
C TRP A 90 -21.67 21.99 30.66
N LYS A 91 -22.18 23.21 30.52
CA LYS A 91 -21.49 24.45 30.94
C LYS A 91 -22.05 25.05 32.23
N LYS A 92 -23.20 24.56 32.70
CA LYS A 92 -24.03 25.20 33.74
C LYS A 92 -24.30 26.69 33.42
N VAL A 93 -24.68 27.00 32.18
CA VAL A 93 -24.99 28.37 31.74
C VAL A 93 -26.43 28.44 31.25
N LEU A 94 -27.17 29.46 31.67
CA LEU A 94 -28.51 29.80 31.18
C LEU A 94 -28.39 31.11 30.37
N VAL A 95 -28.67 31.06 29.07
CA VAL A 95 -28.50 32.17 28.13
C VAL A 95 -29.85 32.64 27.61
N ARG A 96 -30.09 33.95 27.60
CA ARG A 96 -31.28 34.52 26.95
C ARG A 96 -31.00 34.83 25.49
N LEU A 97 -31.72 34.17 24.59
CA LEU A 97 -31.55 34.30 23.15
C LEU A 97 -32.80 34.89 22.49
N LEU A 98 -32.65 35.45 21.30
CA LEU A 98 -33.78 35.80 20.43
C LEU A 98 -34.73 34.59 20.23
N PRO A 99 -36.03 34.83 19.97
CA PRO A 99 -36.92 33.78 19.49
C PRO A 99 -36.33 33.09 18.26
N GLU A 100 -36.67 31.82 18.05
CA GLU A 100 -36.05 30.96 17.04
C GLU A 100 -35.90 31.62 15.66
N GLU A 101 -36.98 32.18 15.10
CA GLU A 101 -36.93 32.78 13.77
C GLU A 101 -36.00 34.01 13.70
N ASP A 102 -36.03 34.88 14.70
CA ASP A 102 -35.16 36.05 14.75
C ASP A 102 -33.70 35.69 15.01
N PHE A 103 -33.47 34.68 15.86
CA PHE A 103 -32.14 34.13 16.12
C PHE A 103 -31.52 33.63 14.81
N ILE A 104 -32.26 32.80 14.07
CA ILE A 104 -31.82 32.23 12.79
C ILE A 104 -31.52 33.35 11.81
N ARG A 105 -32.45 34.30 11.68
CA ARG A 105 -32.34 35.42 10.75
C ARG A 105 -31.12 36.29 11.02
N VAL A 106 -30.86 36.65 12.28
CA VAL A 106 -29.67 37.44 12.66
C VAL A 106 -28.40 36.66 12.36
N ARG A 107 -28.37 35.39 12.75
CA ARG A 107 -27.19 34.54 12.60
C ARG A 107 -26.82 34.30 11.13
N THR A 108 -27.80 34.07 10.26
CA THR A 108 -27.54 33.80 8.83
C THR A 108 -27.49 35.06 7.97
N ALA A 109 -27.76 36.25 8.51
CA ALA A 109 -27.81 37.49 7.74
C ALA A 109 -26.52 37.76 6.93
N ARG A 110 -25.36 37.42 7.49
CA ARG A 110 -24.05 37.60 6.81
C ARG A 110 -23.73 36.53 5.76
N ASN A 111 -24.54 35.47 5.69
CA ASN A 111 -24.45 34.46 4.65
C ASN A 111 -25.29 34.85 3.42
N ASN A 112 -26.18 35.83 3.53
CA ASN A 112 -27.08 36.22 2.43
C ASN A 112 -26.32 36.49 1.12
N TYR A 113 -26.88 35.98 0.02
CA TYR A 113 -26.31 36.00 -1.35
C TYR A 113 -25.08 35.11 -1.59
N LYS A 114 -24.48 34.55 -0.54
CA LYS A 114 -23.68 33.30 -0.64
C LYS A 114 -24.58 32.07 -0.42
N ILE A 115 -25.57 32.24 0.45
CA ILE A 115 -26.75 31.38 0.62
C ILE A 115 -27.95 32.34 0.73
N THR A 116 -28.75 32.43 -0.32
CA THR A 116 -29.92 33.31 -0.37
C THR A 116 -30.97 32.92 0.68
N PRO A 117 -31.85 33.84 1.11
CA PRO A 117 -32.94 33.51 2.02
C PRO A 117 -33.83 32.36 1.50
N GLN A 118 -34.07 32.28 0.20
CA GLN A 118 -34.81 31.18 -0.43
C GLN A 118 -34.07 29.86 -0.29
N GLU A 119 -32.77 29.83 -0.60
CA GLU A 119 -31.92 28.66 -0.40
C GLU A 119 -31.87 28.24 1.07
N GLN A 120 -31.81 29.17 2.02
CA GLN A 120 -31.88 28.87 3.46
C GLN A 120 -33.19 28.16 3.83
N GLN A 121 -34.33 28.56 3.25
CA GLN A 121 -35.62 27.88 3.47
C GLN A 121 -35.66 26.48 2.86
N GLU A 122 -35.01 26.27 1.70
CA GLU A 122 -34.88 24.94 1.12
C GLU A 122 -33.97 24.03 1.96
N LEU A 123 -32.81 24.53 2.38
CA LEU A 123 -31.87 23.82 3.25
C LEU A 123 -32.49 23.47 4.60
N ARG A 124 -33.34 24.34 5.17
CA ARG A 124 -34.08 24.06 6.42
C ARG A 124 -34.95 22.79 6.32
N LYS A 125 -35.34 22.34 5.13
CA LYS A 125 -36.13 21.11 4.94
C LYS A 125 -35.26 19.85 4.84
N LYS A 126 -33.94 20.02 4.70
CA LYS A 126 -32.99 18.94 4.38
C LYS A 126 -32.52 18.19 5.61
N LYS A 127 -32.27 16.89 5.45
CA LYS A 127 -31.70 16.01 6.47
C LYS A 127 -30.37 15.43 6.02
N VAL A 128 -29.35 15.57 6.86
CA VAL A 128 -28.00 15.08 6.57
C VAL A 128 -27.56 14.10 7.66
N GLY A 129 -27.11 12.92 7.25
CA GLY A 129 -26.54 11.92 8.15
C GLY A 129 -25.02 11.88 8.05
N ILE A 130 -24.33 11.81 9.20
CA ILE A 130 -22.86 11.72 9.28
C ILE A 130 -22.50 10.50 10.12
N ILE A 131 -21.75 9.56 9.54
CA ILE A 131 -21.22 8.38 10.21
C ILE A 131 -19.72 8.60 10.46
N GLY A 132 -19.28 8.52 11.71
CA GLY A 132 -17.92 8.83 12.13
C GLY A 132 -17.76 10.31 12.46
N LEU A 133 -17.36 10.61 13.70
CA LEU A 133 -17.27 11.97 14.27
C LEU A 133 -15.87 12.27 14.80
N SER A 134 -14.87 11.63 14.21
CA SER A 134 -13.51 12.15 14.24
C SER A 134 -13.36 13.20 13.16
N VAL A 135 -13.10 12.80 11.91
CA VAL A 135 -13.07 13.74 10.76
C VAL A 135 -14.44 14.37 10.55
N GLY A 136 -15.53 13.59 10.66
CA GLY A 136 -16.89 14.08 10.45
C GLY A 136 -17.36 15.16 11.44
N GLN A 137 -16.69 15.37 12.59
CA GLN A 137 -17.02 16.49 13.48
C GLN A 137 -16.82 17.83 12.78
N SER A 138 -15.73 18.00 12.02
CA SER A 138 -15.43 19.26 11.33
C SER A 138 -16.48 19.56 10.25
N ILE A 139 -16.98 18.52 9.58
CA ILE A 139 -18.04 18.61 8.58
C ILE A 139 -19.36 19.00 9.24
N ALA A 140 -19.76 18.30 10.31
CA ALA A 140 -20.97 18.60 11.07
C ALA A 140 -20.97 20.04 11.58
N PHE A 141 -19.83 20.50 12.10
CA PHE A 141 -19.63 21.86 12.59
C PHE A 141 -19.73 22.90 11.47
N ALA A 142 -19.12 22.67 10.31
CA ALA A 142 -19.19 23.56 9.17
C ALA A 142 -20.63 23.68 8.61
N ILE A 143 -21.33 22.54 8.46
CA ILE A 143 -22.74 22.52 8.05
C ILE A 143 -23.61 23.26 9.08
N ALA A 144 -23.38 23.03 10.37
CA ALA A 144 -24.10 23.72 11.43
C ALA A 144 -23.86 25.23 11.38
N LEU A 145 -22.61 25.69 11.25
CA LEU A 145 -22.24 27.13 11.17
C LEU A 145 -23.02 27.86 10.07
N GLU A 146 -23.08 27.27 8.88
CA GLU A 146 -23.80 27.81 7.72
C GLU A 146 -25.33 27.61 7.80
N ARG A 147 -25.80 26.81 8.77
CA ARG A 147 -27.16 26.27 8.87
C ARG A 147 -27.59 25.60 7.55
N GLY A 148 -26.71 24.76 7.02
CA GLY A 148 -26.84 24.11 5.71
C GLY A 148 -27.85 22.95 5.64
N CYS A 149 -28.54 22.64 6.73
CA CYS A 149 -29.63 21.66 6.78
C CYS A 149 -30.60 21.97 7.92
N GLY A 150 -31.75 21.30 7.96
CA GLY A 150 -32.72 21.37 9.06
C GLY A 150 -32.51 20.32 10.15
N GLU A 151 -31.92 19.18 9.79
CA GLU A 151 -31.62 18.09 10.71
C GLU A 151 -30.25 17.47 10.43
N LEU A 152 -29.46 17.28 11.49
CA LEU A 152 -28.24 16.49 11.50
C LEU A 152 -28.46 15.17 12.25
N ARG A 153 -28.21 14.04 11.60
CA ARG A 153 -28.13 12.72 12.27
C ARG A 153 -26.67 12.34 12.43
N LEU A 154 -26.22 12.15 13.66
CA LEU A 154 -24.82 11.92 13.99
C LEU A 154 -24.65 10.52 14.57
N ALA A 155 -23.71 9.74 14.04
CA ALA A 155 -23.44 8.38 14.51
C ALA A 155 -21.94 8.18 14.77
N ASP A 156 -21.60 7.82 16.00
CA ASP A 156 -20.27 7.40 16.44
C ASP A 156 -20.43 6.61 17.75
N PHE A 157 -19.58 5.62 17.98
CA PHE A 157 -19.61 4.77 19.17
C PHE A 157 -18.40 4.97 20.09
N ASP A 158 -17.40 5.73 19.65
CA ASP A 158 -16.17 5.95 20.40
C ASP A 158 -16.32 7.09 21.42
N THR A 159 -15.43 7.05 22.40
CA THR A 159 -15.15 8.17 23.31
C THR A 159 -13.90 8.94 22.87
N LEU A 160 -13.77 10.18 23.32
CA LEU A 160 -12.59 10.99 23.08
C LEU A 160 -11.37 10.41 23.80
N GLU A 161 -10.34 10.09 23.03
CA GLU A 161 -9.01 9.70 23.53
C GLU A 161 -7.98 10.82 23.38
N LEU A 162 -6.90 10.75 24.15
CA LEU A 162 -5.79 11.71 24.06
C LEU A 162 -5.21 11.81 22.65
N SER A 163 -5.11 10.67 21.95
CA SER A 163 -4.62 10.58 20.58
C SER A 163 -5.47 11.36 19.57
N ASN A 164 -6.73 11.68 19.91
CA ASN A 164 -7.67 12.35 19.01
C ASN A 164 -7.58 13.88 19.09
N LEU A 165 -6.99 14.43 20.15
CA LEU A 165 -6.84 15.89 20.34
C LEU A 165 -5.90 16.55 19.33
N ASN A 166 -5.25 15.77 18.45
CA ASN A 166 -4.50 16.29 17.32
C ASN A 166 -5.38 16.80 16.17
N ARG A 167 -6.69 16.47 16.15
CA ARG A 167 -7.59 16.76 15.02
C ARG A 167 -9.05 16.99 15.39
N ILE A 168 -9.53 16.45 16.51
CA ILE A 168 -10.89 16.68 17.03
C ILE A 168 -10.89 17.98 17.82
N LYS A 169 -11.89 18.84 17.60
CA LYS A 169 -12.07 20.07 18.38
C LYS A 169 -12.73 19.72 19.72
N ALA A 170 -11.89 19.48 20.73
CA ALA A 170 -12.28 19.20 22.11
C ALA A 170 -11.18 19.63 23.09
N GLY A 171 -11.49 19.74 24.38
CA GLY A 171 -10.52 20.03 25.44
C GLY A 171 -10.01 18.76 26.14
N VAL A 172 -8.88 18.86 26.86
CA VAL A 172 -8.39 17.78 27.73
C VAL A 172 -9.37 17.40 28.85
N VAL A 173 -10.29 18.30 29.19
CA VAL A 173 -11.35 18.07 30.19
C VAL A 173 -12.50 17.21 29.66
N ASP A 174 -12.52 16.94 28.35
CA ASP A 174 -13.56 16.17 27.67
C ASP A 174 -13.15 14.71 27.41
N LEU A 175 -11.98 14.27 27.90
CA LEU A 175 -11.51 12.89 27.74
C LEU A 175 -12.52 11.89 28.31
N GLY A 176 -12.81 10.83 27.55
CA GLY A 176 -13.81 9.82 27.91
C GLY A 176 -15.25 10.20 27.58
N VAL A 177 -15.53 11.42 27.13
CA VAL A 177 -16.86 11.80 26.63
C VAL A 177 -17.05 11.22 25.23
N GLU A 178 -18.25 10.70 24.93
CA GLU A 178 -18.57 10.17 23.59
C GLU A 178 -18.41 11.24 22.51
N LYS A 179 -17.79 10.88 21.37
CA LYS A 179 -17.55 11.80 20.25
C LYS A 179 -18.85 12.39 19.71
N VAL A 180 -19.92 11.58 19.68
CA VAL A 180 -21.26 12.02 19.26
C VAL A 180 -21.85 13.09 20.17
N ILE A 181 -21.58 13.02 21.48
CA ILE A 181 -22.01 14.02 22.46
C ILE A 181 -21.20 15.30 22.28
N LEU A 182 -19.88 15.21 22.06
CA LEU A 182 -19.03 16.37 21.82
C LEU A 182 -19.46 17.16 20.59
N ALA A 183 -19.69 16.46 19.47
CA ALA A 183 -20.19 17.08 18.25
C ALA A 183 -21.57 17.74 18.47
N ALA A 184 -22.49 17.06 19.17
CA ALA A 184 -23.81 17.61 19.46
C ALA A 184 -23.75 18.88 20.34
N ARG A 185 -22.98 18.84 21.43
CA ARG A 185 -22.78 20.00 22.32
C ARG A 185 -22.21 21.18 21.56
N GLU A 186 -21.22 20.93 20.72
CA GLU A 186 -20.60 21.95 19.88
C GLU A 186 -21.61 22.58 18.91
N ILE A 187 -22.46 21.76 18.27
CA ILE A 187 -23.53 22.27 17.40
C ILE A 187 -24.52 23.12 18.19
N PHE A 188 -24.98 22.64 19.34
CA PHE A 188 -25.96 23.35 20.17
C PHE A 188 -25.43 24.67 20.76
N GLU A 189 -24.12 24.74 21.06
CA GLU A 189 -23.48 25.98 21.50
C GLU A 189 -23.51 27.08 20.42
N ILE A 190 -23.60 26.71 19.14
CA ILE A 190 -23.80 27.68 18.06
C ILE A 190 -25.29 27.84 17.75
N ASP A 191 -26.02 26.73 17.65
CA ASP A 191 -27.43 26.64 17.24
C ASP A 191 -28.28 25.78 18.18
N PRO A 192 -28.88 26.34 19.24
CA PRO A 192 -29.74 25.55 20.11
C PRO A 192 -31.05 25.12 19.43
N TYR A 193 -31.41 25.73 18.30
CA TYR A 193 -32.65 25.44 17.56
C TYR A 193 -32.45 24.49 16.38
N LEU A 194 -31.23 24.03 16.09
CA LEU A 194 -31.00 23.03 15.04
C LEU A 194 -31.40 21.64 15.56
N LYS A 195 -32.16 20.87 14.76
CA LYS A 195 -32.51 19.51 15.14
C LYS A 195 -31.29 18.60 14.98
N VAL A 196 -30.89 17.93 16.06
CA VAL A 196 -29.80 16.94 16.06
C VAL A 196 -30.30 15.62 16.63
N THR A 197 -30.11 14.53 15.89
CA THR A 197 -30.50 13.17 16.28
C THR A 197 -29.23 12.32 16.47
N LEU A 198 -29.11 11.60 17.59
CA LEU A 198 -27.87 10.93 17.97
C LEU A 198 -28.00 9.40 17.94
N TYR A 199 -27.04 8.76 17.29
CA TYR A 199 -26.88 7.31 17.23
C TYR A 199 -25.59 6.91 17.96
N ARG A 200 -25.68 6.88 19.30
CA ARG A 200 -24.54 6.67 20.23
C ARG A 200 -23.84 5.31 20.13
N LYS A 201 -24.49 4.33 19.49
CA LYS A 201 -23.92 3.00 19.23
C LYS A 201 -23.30 2.89 17.83
N GLY A 202 -23.10 4.02 17.16
CA GLY A 202 -22.76 4.05 15.75
C GLY A 202 -23.86 3.44 14.87
N VAL A 203 -23.48 3.07 13.65
CA VAL A 203 -24.35 2.42 12.67
C VAL A 203 -23.96 0.96 12.49
N ASN A 204 -24.95 0.08 12.43
CA ASN A 204 -24.81 -1.35 12.20
C ASN A 204 -26.02 -1.88 11.41
N GLU A 205 -26.05 -3.19 11.14
CA GLU A 205 -27.12 -3.83 10.36
C GLU A 205 -28.52 -3.61 10.95
N ASP A 206 -28.63 -3.53 12.28
CA ASP A 206 -29.91 -3.45 12.98
C ASP A 206 -30.51 -2.04 12.95
N ASN A 207 -29.69 -0.99 12.81
CA ASN A 207 -30.14 0.40 12.91
C ASN A 207 -29.87 1.28 11.68
N ILE A 208 -29.19 0.78 10.63
CA ILE A 208 -28.89 1.57 9.43
C ILE A 208 -30.16 2.07 8.73
N ASP A 209 -31.21 1.25 8.66
CA ASP A 209 -32.44 1.65 7.99
C ASP A 209 -33.17 2.78 8.76
N ASP A 210 -33.13 2.75 10.09
CA ASP A 210 -33.62 3.83 10.95
C ASP A 210 -32.76 5.08 10.79
N PHE A 211 -31.42 4.94 10.80
CA PHE A 211 -30.49 6.05 10.57
C PHE A 211 -30.77 6.76 9.25
N LEU A 212 -31.08 6.02 8.20
CA LEU A 212 -31.37 6.57 6.88
C LEU A 212 -32.80 7.12 6.74
N SER A 213 -33.80 6.57 7.44
CA SER A 213 -35.22 6.83 7.12
C SER A 213 -36.13 7.25 8.29
N ASP A 214 -35.68 7.25 9.54
CA ASP A 214 -36.55 7.58 10.68
C ASP A 214 -37.10 9.02 10.61
N GLY A 215 -38.42 9.17 10.68
CA GLY A 215 -39.06 10.48 10.46
C GLY A 215 -38.87 11.05 9.04
N GLY A 216 -38.44 10.23 8.07
CA GLY A 216 -38.26 10.51 6.64
C GLY A 216 -36.80 10.36 6.19
N ASP A 217 -36.59 10.05 4.91
CA ASP A 217 -35.27 9.76 4.31
C ASP A 217 -34.27 10.90 4.45
N LEU A 218 -32.98 10.56 4.56
CA LEU A 218 -31.89 11.52 4.40
C LEU A 218 -31.84 12.06 2.98
N ASP A 219 -31.58 13.36 2.83
CA ASP A 219 -31.25 13.95 1.53
C ASP A 219 -29.78 13.73 1.17
N LEU A 220 -28.93 13.47 2.16
CA LEU A 220 -27.50 13.24 1.97
C LEU A 220 -26.91 12.39 3.12
N LEU A 221 -26.06 11.44 2.75
CA LEU A 221 -25.21 10.69 3.67
C LEU A 221 -23.76 11.13 3.53
N ILE A 222 -23.06 11.28 4.65
CA ILE A 222 -21.62 11.55 4.72
C ILE A 222 -20.97 10.40 5.51
N ASP A 223 -19.98 9.75 4.90
CA ASP A 223 -19.24 8.64 5.50
C ASP A 223 -17.79 9.03 5.83
N GLU A 224 -17.50 9.12 7.12
CA GLU A 224 -16.19 9.40 7.70
C GLU A 224 -15.79 8.35 8.74
N CYS A 225 -16.31 7.12 8.63
CA CYS A 225 -15.99 6.04 9.58
C CYS A 225 -14.72 5.26 9.16
N ASP A 226 -14.05 4.58 10.08
CA ASP A 226 -12.87 3.77 9.77
C ASP A 226 -13.21 2.29 9.48
N SER A 227 -14.44 1.87 9.80
CA SER A 227 -14.90 0.50 9.60
C SER A 227 -15.31 0.27 8.15
N LEU A 228 -14.44 -0.44 7.43
CA LEU A 228 -14.65 -0.80 6.02
C LEU A 228 -16.00 -1.51 5.78
N ASP A 229 -16.41 -2.39 6.70
CA ASP A 229 -17.68 -3.10 6.65
C ASP A 229 -18.87 -2.15 6.81
N VAL A 230 -18.83 -1.20 7.77
CA VAL A 230 -19.87 -0.17 7.89
C VAL A 230 -19.91 0.75 6.66
N LYS A 231 -18.76 1.10 6.06
CA LYS A 231 -18.73 1.91 4.83
C LYS A 231 -19.48 1.24 3.68
N VAL A 232 -19.28 -0.07 3.51
CA VAL A 232 -19.95 -0.86 2.47
C VAL A 232 -21.44 -0.98 2.77
N LEU A 233 -21.82 -1.34 4.00
CA LEU A 233 -23.21 -1.41 4.43
C LEU A 233 -23.96 -0.10 4.17
N ALA A 234 -23.37 1.02 4.60
CA ALA A 234 -23.99 2.34 4.47
C ALA A 234 -24.21 2.72 3.01
N ARG A 235 -23.24 2.45 2.11
CA ARG A 235 -23.37 2.71 0.67
C ARG A 235 -24.37 1.79 -0.02
N GLU A 236 -24.38 0.50 0.30
CA GLU A 236 -25.37 -0.45 -0.25
C GLU A 236 -26.80 0.00 0.10
N ARG A 237 -27.02 0.40 1.36
CA ARG A 237 -28.33 0.87 1.84
C ARG A 237 -28.71 2.25 1.29
N ALA A 238 -27.76 3.19 1.23
CA ALA A 238 -27.95 4.49 0.59
C ALA A 238 -28.30 4.33 -0.90
N LYS A 239 -27.58 3.48 -1.63
CA LYS A 239 -27.86 3.16 -3.03
C LYS A 239 -29.27 2.60 -3.22
N ALA A 240 -29.69 1.65 -2.39
CA ALA A 240 -31.05 1.08 -2.44
C ALA A 240 -32.15 2.15 -2.23
N LYS A 241 -31.88 3.14 -1.39
CA LYS A 241 -32.78 4.28 -1.10
C LYS A 241 -32.56 5.48 -2.02
N LYS A 242 -31.61 5.41 -2.96
CA LYS A 242 -31.22 6.51 -3.85
C LYS A 242 -30.77 7.77 -3.09
N ILE A 243 -30.08 7.58 -1.97
CA ILE A 243 -29.50 8.65 -1.16
C ILE A 243 -28.07 8.89 -1.64
N PRO A 244 -27.67 10.11 -2.00
CA PRO A 244 -26.30 10.40 -2.40
C PRO A 244 -25.34 10.29 -1.21
N VAL A 245 -24.09 9.93 -1.49
CA VAL A 245 -23.03 9.76 -0.48
C VAL A 245 -21.84 10.67 -0.78
N LEU A 246 -21.32 11.32 0.25
CA LEU A 246 -20.02 12.01 0.23
C LEU A 246 -19.05 11.35 1.21
N MET A 247 -17.76 11.35 0.87
CA MET A 247 -16.67 10.92 1.76
C MET A 247 -15.42 11.74 1.49
N GLU A 248 -14.66 12.04 2.53
CA GLU A 248 -13.33 12.62 2.48
C GLU A 248 -12.29 11.62 3.00
N THR A 249 -11.02 11.72 2.58
CA THR A 249 -9.98 10.76 3.03
C THR A 249 -8.73 11.35 3.68
N SER A 250 -8.76 12.60 4.12
CA SER A 250 -7.70 13.32 4.85
C SER A 250 -6.28 13.16 4.28
N ASP A 251 -6.18 12.81 3.00
CA ASP A 251 -4.97 12.67 2.19
C ASP A 251 -5.26 13.33 0.84
N ARG A 252 -4.39 14.28 0.46
CA ARG A 252 -4.52 15.09 -0.78
C ARG A 252 -5.86 15.81 -0.96
N GLY A 253 -6.64 15.98 0.10
CA GLY A 253 -7.96 16.61 0.06
C GLY A 253 -8.93 15.91 -0.89
N MET A 254 -8.89 14.58 -0.95
CA MET A 254 -9.79 13.80 -1.82
C MET A 254 -11.23 13.86 -1.32
N LEU A 255 -12.14 14.32 -2.17
CA LEU A 255 -13.60 14.25 -2.03
C LEU A 255 -14.13 13.18 -2.99
N ASP A 256 -14.79 12.16 -2.44
CA ASP A 256 -15.50 11.11 -3.16
C ASP A 256 -17.01 11.43 -3.16
N VAL A 257 -17.63 11.44 -4.34
CA VAL A 257 -19.04 11.81 -4.54
C VAL A 257 -19.77 10.68 -5.26
N GLU A 258 -20.82 10.14 -4.66
CA GLU A 258 -21.67 9.10 -5.26
C GLU A 258 -23.13 9.53 -5.31
N ARG A 259 -23.58 9.98 -6.49
CA ARG A 259 -24.95 10.43 -6.74
C ARG A 259 -25.91 9.28 -7.01
N PHE A 260 -26.15 8.41 -6.04
CA PHE A 260 -27.12 7.31 -6.20
C PHE A 260 -28.56 7.79 -6.48
N ASP A 261 -28.87 9.04 -6.16
CA ASP A 261 -30.10 9.74 -6.52
C ASP A 261 -30.28 9.93 -8.03
N ARG A 262 -29.18 10.15 -8.76
CA ARG A 262 -29.18 10.36 -10.22
C ARG A 262 -28.72 9.13 -10.99
N GLU A 263 -27.85 8.33 -10.39
CA GLU A 263 -27.14 7.23 -11.02
C GLU A 263 -27.30 5.95 -10.16
N PRO A 264 -28.54 5.44 -10.01
CA PRO A 264 -28.86 4.35 -9.08
C PRO A 264 -28.20 3.01 -9.45
N SER A 265 -27.71 2.86 -10.68
CA SER A 265 -26.96 1.68 -11.12
C SER A 265 -25.47 1.75 -10.79
N ARG A 266 -24.91 2.91 -10.41
CA ARG A 266 -23.49 3.06 -10.10
C ARG A 266 -23.06 2.05 -9.03
N GLU A 267 -21.96 1.37 -9.26
CA GLU A 267 -21.31 0.52 -8.27
C GLU A 267 -20.70 1.36 -7.14
N ILE A 268 -20.77 0.84 -5.91
CA ILE A 268 -20.22 1.53 -4.74
C ILE A 268 -18.70 1.68 -4.87
N PHE A 269 -18.16 2.77 -4.34
CA PHE A 269 -16.76 3.19 -4.55
C PHE A 269 -16.37 3.24 -6.02
N HIS A 270 -17.31 3.61 -6.90
CA HIS A 270 -17.11 3.67 -8.34
C HIS A 270 -16.62 2.35 -8.98
N GLY A 271 -16.94 1.20 -8.38
CA GLY A 271 -16.52 -0.13 -8.85
C GLY A 271 -15.11 -0.54 -8.40
N LEU A 272 -14.38 0.29 -7.64
CA LEU A 272 -13.04 -0.03 -7.14
C LEU A 272 -13.02 -1.20 -6.15
N LEU A 273 -14.17 -1.45 -5.51
CA LEU A 273 -14.34 -2.58 -4.60
C LEU A 273 -14.40 -3.92 -5.35
N GLY A 274 -14.81 -3.93 -6.62
CA GLY A 274 -15.10 -5.15 -7.38
C GLY A 274 -16.28 -5.93 -6.78
N ASP A 275 -16.19 -7.26 -6.77
CA ASP A 275 -17.28 -8.14 -6.34
C ASP A 275 -17.48 -8.27 -4.81
N PHE A 276 -16.72 -7.55 -4.00
CA PHE A 276 -16.85 -7.64 -2.54
C PHE A 276 -18.13 -6.94 -2.06
N ASN A 277 -18.89 -7.64 -1.22
CA ASN A 277 -20.05 -7.10 -0.52
C ASN A 277 -19.82 -7.04 1.00
N PHE A 278 -20.80 -6.52 1.73
CA PHE A 278 -20.74 -6.43 3.20
C PHE A 278 -20.43 -7.79 3.89
N SER A 279 -21.06 -8.88 3.45
CA SER A 279 -20.92 -10.20 4.08
C SER A 279 -19.52 -10.81 3.91
N ASP A 280 -18.84 -10.49 2.82
CA ASP A 280 -17.46 -10.92 2.57
C ASP A 280 -16.47 -10.24 3.51
N LEU A 281 -16.75 -8.99 3.91
CA LEU A 281 -15.84 -8.15 4.69
C LEU A 281 -16.00 -8.33 6.20
N LYS A 282 -17.20 -8.67 6.66
CA LYS A 282 -17.52 -8.87 8.09
C LYS A 282 -16.62 -9.90 8.76
N ASN A 283 -16.21 -10.93 8.01
CA ASN A 283 -15.40 -12.05 8.52
C ASN A 283 -13.89 -11.88 8.32
N LEU A 284 -13.45 -10.77 7.70
CA LEU A 284 -12.03 -10.52 7.48
C LEU A 284 -11.35 -9.94 8.73
N THR A 285 -10.12 -10.38 8.99
CA THR A 285 -9.26 -9.73 9.98
C THR A 285 -8.85 -8.33 9.52
N SER A 286 -8.41 -7.46 10.45
CA SER A 286 -7.92 -6.12 10.09
C SER A 286 -6.82 -6.15 9.03
N GLN A 287 -5.91 -7.13 9.10
CA GLN A 287 -4.83 -7.32 8.12
C GLN A 287 -5.35 -7.74 6.73
N GLN A 288 -6.43 -8.51 6.68
CA GLN A 288 -7.10 -8.91 5.43
C GLN A 288 -7.96 -7.77 4.83
N LYS A 289 -8.38 -6.79 5.64
CA LYS A 289 -9.11 -5.60 5.18
C LYS A 289 -8.19 -4.54 4.53
N VAL A 290 -6.90 -4.50 4.88
CA VAL A 290 -5.94 -3.51 4.33
C VAL A 290 -5.93 -3.44 2.80
N PRO A 291 -5.83 -4.55 2.04
CA PRO A 291 -5.78 -4.48 0.57
C PRO A 291 -7.07 -3.95 -0.03
N VAL A 292 -8.21 -4.19 0.63
CA VAL A 292 -9.51 -3.67 0.21
C VAL A 292 -9.57 -2.16 0.44
N GLY A 293 -9.12 -1.68 1.61
CA GLY A 293 -8.98 -0.25 1.88
C GLY A 293 -8.05 0.44 0.87
N LEU A 294 -6.93 -0.17 0.52
CA LEU A 294 -5.99 0.36 -0.49
C LEU A 294 -6.60 0.45 -1.90
N LYS A 295 -7.49 -0.48 -2.27
CA LYS A 295 -8.26 -0.39 -3.52
C LYS A 295 -9.24 0.77 -3.48
N ILE A 296 -9.96 0.93 -2.37
CA ILE A 296 -10.91 2.02 -2.20
C ILE A 296 -10.20 3.36 -2.26
N ILE A 297 -9.10 3.58 -1.54
CA ILE A 297 -8.42 4.88 -1.55
C ILE A 297 -7.69 5.11 -2.89
N GLY A 298 -7.18 4.04 -3.51
CA GLY A 298 -6.48 4.08 -4.79
C GLY A 298 -4.97 4.16 -4.62
N LEU A 299 -4.26 3.06 -4.89
CA LEU A 299 -2.79 2.97 -4.72
C LEU A 299 -2.00 4.00 -5.55
N SER A 300 -2.52 4.38 -6.72
CA SER A 300 -1.87 5.37 -7.60
C SER A 300 -2.12 6.81 -7.18
N THR A 301 -3.17 7.08 -6.40
CA THR A 301 -3.61 8.43 -6.06
C THR A 301 -3.20 8.87 -4.66
N ILE A 302 -2.94 7.95 -3.74
CA ILE A 302 -2.42 8.27 -2.39
C ILE A 302 -1.08 9.00 -2.43
N SER A 303 -0.87 9.91 -1.48
CA SER A 303 0.39 10.64 -1.35
C SER A 303 1.55 9.71 -0.99
N THR A 304 2.77 10.09 -1.38
CA THR A 304 3.99 9.36 -0.99
C THR A 304 4.11 9.20 0.52
N ARG A 305 3.76 10.25 1.30
CA ARG A 305 3.78 10.19 2.77
C ARG A 305 2.76 9.20 3.32
N MET A 306 1.59 9.08 2.70
CA MET A 306 0.61 8.07 3.09
C MET A 306 1.08 6.66 2.72
N LYS A 307 1.72 6.45 1.56
CA LYS A 307 2.35 5.16 1.19
C LYS A 307 3.40 4.70 2.21
N VAL A 308 4.26 5.62 2.64
CA VAL A 308 5.25 5.39 3.71
C VAL A 308 4.53 4.98 5.00
N SER A 309 3.52 5.76 5.40
CA SER A 309 2.78 5.49 6.65
C SER A 309 2.15 4.11 6.63
N LEU A 310 1.53 3.73 5.51
CA LEU A 310 0.96 2.41 5.27
C LEU A 310 1.94 1.26 5.46
N LEU A 311 3.17 1.41 4.97
CA LEU A 311 4.24 0.40 5.12
C LEU A 311 4.81 0.35 6.55
N GLU A 312 4.65 1.43 7.31
CA GLU A 312 5.13 1.57 8.68
C GLU A 312 4.07 1.28 9.76
N LEU A 313 2.81 1.03 9.35
CA LEU A 313 1.74 0.57 10.23
C LEU A 313 2.13 -0.72 10.94
N SER A 314 1.92 -0.74 12.26
CA SER A 314 2.35 -1.81 13.17
C SER A 314 3.87 -2.05 13.21
N GLN A 315 4.67 -1.14 12.65
CA GLN A 315 6.14 -1.15 12.75
C GLN A 315 6.62 0.03 13.60
N SER A 316 6.52 1.25 13.08
CA SER A 316 6.90 2.49 13.78
C SER A 316 5.69 3.36 14.15
N ILE A 317 4.52 3.11 13.53
CA ILE A 317 3.26 3.79 13.85
C ILE A 317 2.13 2.78 14.13
N SER A 318 1.17 3.15 14.98
CA SER A 318 0.08 2.27 15.41
C SER A 318 -1.24 2.45 14.64
N SER A 319 -1.42 3.59 13.97
CA SER A 319 -2.67 3.95 13.29
C SER A 319 -2.41 4.91 12.14
N TRP A 320 -3.45 5.15 11.33
CA TRP A 320 -3.45 6.05 10.19
C TRP A 320 -3.12 7.48 10.61
N PRO A 321 -2.05 8.10 10.06
CA PRO A 321 -1.75 9.49 10.37
C PRO A 321 -2.80 10.43 9.78
N GLN A 322 -3.29 11.35 10.60
CA GLN A 322 -4.25 12.38 10.19
C GLN A 322 -3.77 13.74 10.72
N LEU A 323 -3.83 14.76 9.87
CA LEU A 323 -3.45 16.13 10.22
C LEU A 323 -4.70 17.01 10.34
N ALA A 324 -4.76 17.88 11.35
CA ALA A 324 -5.87 18.81 11.53
C ALA A 324 -6.12 19.70 10.30
N SER A 325 -5.07 20.12 9.59
CA SER A 325 -5.20 20.91 8.36
C SER A 325 -5.96 20.16 7.27
N ALA A 326 -5.68 18.86 7.09
CA ALA A 326 -6.39 18.01 6.14
C ALA A 326 -7.83 17.79 6.58
N VAL A 327 -8.06 17.49 7.87
CA VAL A 327 -9.40 17.30 8.44
C VAL A 327 -10.28 18.55 8.31
N TYR A 328 -9.73 19.75 8.54
CA TYR A 328 -10.48 20.99 8.38
C TYR A 328 -10.72 21.37 6.92
N LEU A 329 -9.76 21.09 6.03
CA LEU A 329 -9.97 21.22 4.59
C LEU A 329 -11.09 20.29 4.12
N GLY A 330 -11.10 19.05 4.63
CA GLY A 330 -12.16 18.08 4.37
C GLY A 330 -13.53 18.58 4.85
N GLY A 331 -13.58 19.07 6.09
CA GLY A 331 -14.74 19.77 6.66
C GLY A 331 -15.33 20.83 5.71
N ALA A 332 -14.48 21.74 5.24
CA ALA A 332 -14.89 22.80 4.31
C ALA A 332 -15.32 22.26 2.94
N THR A 333 -14.60 21.28 2.40
CA THR A 333 -14.85 20.70 1.08
C THR A 333 -16.18 19.94 1.05
N VAL A 334 -16.44 19.10 2.06
CA VAL A 334 -17.69 18.32 2.15
C VAL A 334 -18.88 19.23 2.45
N ALA A 335 -18.75 20.22 3.33
CA ALA A 335 -19.84 21.17 3.60
C ALA A 335 -20.24 21.97 2.35
N ASN A 336 -19.25 22.44 1.56
CA ASN A 336 -19.50 23.12 0.30
C ASN A 336 -20.17 22.19 -0.73
N ALA A 337 -19.70 20.96 -0.89
CA ALA A 337 -20.31 19.98 -1.80
C ALA A 337 -21.75 19.61 -1.36
N SER A 338 -21.97 19.44 -0.05
CA SER A 338 -23.27 19.17 0.55
C SER A 338 -24.27 20.27 0.20
N ARG A 339 -23.91 21.54 0.45
CA ARG A 339 -24.78 22.68 0.14
C ARG A 339 -25.17 22.72 -1.34
N LYS A 340 -24.20 22.61 -2.25
CA LYS A 340 -24.44 22.60 -3.70
C LYS A 340 -25.41 21.48 -4.09
N LEU A 341 -25.14 20.27 -3.61
CA LEU A 341 -25.96 19.09 -3.90
C LEU A 341 -27.38 19.27 -3.38
N LEU A 342 -27.55 19.70 -2.14
CA LEU A 342 -28.85 19.88 -1.48
C LEU A 342 -29.69 21.00 -2.11
N LEU A 343 -29.05 22.00 -2.72
CA LEU A 343 -29.70 23.06 -3.51
C LEU A 343 -30.00 22.66 -4.97
N GLY A 344 -29.63 21.44 -5.37
CA GLY A 344 -29.87 20.93 -6.72
C GLY A 344 -28.86 21.42 -7.76
N GLU A 345 -27.73 21.99 -7.36
CA GLU A 345 -26.64 22.29 -8.28
C GLU A 345 -26.03 21.01 -8.87
N ASN A 346 -25.39 21.13 -10.04
CA ASN A 346 -24.75 19.98 -10.68
C ASN A 346 -23.44 19.62 -9.98
N VAL A 347 -23.49 18.63 -9.10
CA VAL A 347 -22.33 17.93 -8.53
C VAL A 347 -22.34 16.51 -9.09
N GLU A 348 -21.39 16.20 -9.96
CA GLU A 348 -21.28 14.89 -10.60
C GLU A 348 -20.65 13.86 -9.67
N SER A 349 -20.88 12.58 -9.93
CA SER A 349 -20.20 11.52 -9.20
C SER A 349 -18.76 11.39 -9.65
N GLY A 350 -17.86 11.11 -8.71
CA GLY A 350 -16.45 10.89 -8.99
C GLY A 350 -15.58 11.31 -7.83
N ARG A 351 -14.27 11.37 -8.10
CA ARG A 351 -13.25 11.79 -7.14
C ARG A 351 -12.65 13.11 -7.54
N TYR A 352 -12.66 14.04 -6.60
CA TYR A 352 -12.12 15.37 -6.73
C TYR A 352 -11.01 15.55 -5.71
N TYR A 353 -10.00 16.37 -6.02
CA TYR A 353 -8.87 16.59 -5.14
C TYR A 353 -8.65 18.08 -4.92
N VAL A 354 -8.58 18.49 -3.66
CA VAL A 354 -8.06 19.80 -3.25
C VAL A 354 -6.67 19.57 -2.64
N ASP A 355 -5.74 19.18 -3.51
CA ASP A 355 -4.39 18.81 -3.09
C ASP A 355 -3.57 20.08 -2.82
N LEU A 356 -3.55 20.51 -1.54
CA LEU A 356 -2.83 21.71 -1.14
C LEU A 356 -1.33 21.63 -1.41
N ASP A 357 -0.73 20.44 -1.32
CA ASP A 357 0.70 20.25 -1.61
C ASP A 357 0.97 20.46 -3.11
N GLY A 358 0.07 19.97 -3.97
CA GLY A 358 0.12 20.19 -5.42
C GLY A 358 -0.28 21.61 -5.87
N LEU A 359 -1.12 22.32 -5.10
CA LEU A 359 -1.57 23.67 -5.41
C LEU A 359 -0.58 24.73 -4.92
N VAL A 360 0.06 24.50 -3.77
CA VAL A 360 1.03 25.42 -3.13
C VAL A 360 2.44 24.88 -3.32
N LEU A 361 2.83 24.66 -4.58
CA LEU A 361 4.17 24.15 -4.89
C LEU A 361 5.25 25.22 -4.63
N SER A 362 6.31 24.84 -3.92
CA SER A 362 7.59 25.50 -4.09
C SER A 362 8.11 25.20 -5.49
N LYS A 363 8.40 26.22 -6.30
CA LYS A 363 9.07 26.08 -7.60
C LYS A 363 10.39 25.31 -7.41
N GLY A 364 10.41 23.99 -7.58
CA GLY A 364 11.64 23.23 -7.32
C GLY A 364 11.58 21.71 -7.36
N GLU A 365 10.43 21.05 -7.43
CA GLU A 365 10.42 19.60 -7.54
C GLU A 365 10.73 19.17 -8.99
N LYS A 366 11.95 18.68 -9.16
CA LYS A 366 12.45 18.09 -10.40
C LYS A 366 11.59 16.87 -10.75
N GLN A 367 11.11 16.83 -11.99
CA GLN A 367 10.74 15.57 -12.62
C GLN A 367 11.90 14.59 -12.47
N ALA A 368 11.60 13.36 -12.05
CA ALA A 368 12.55 12.27 -12.09
C ALA A 368 13.19 12.23 -13.49
N PRO A 369 14.52 12.11 -13.60
CA PRO A 369 15.14 12.00 -14.91
C PRO A 369 14.56 10.77 -15.60
N ASP A 370 13.94 10.98 -16.76
CA ASP A 370 13.73 9.92 -17.73
C ASP A 370 15.12 9.35 -18.06
N THR A 371 15.49 8.25 -17.41
CA THR A 371 16.60 7.42 -17.85
C THR A 371 16.17 6.76 -19.15
N ILE A 372 16.30 7.53 -20.23
CA ILE A 372 16.30 7.00 -21.58
C ILE A 372 17.48 6.03 -21.63
N LYS A 373 17.20 4.74 -21.44
CA LYS A 373 18.13 3.69 -21.83
C LYS A 373 18.31 3.85 -23.33
N ILE A 374 19.47 4.39 -23.73
CA ILE A 374 19.90 4.43 -25.12
C ILE A 374 19.83 2.97 -25.61
N PRO A 375 19.06 2.65 -26.66
CA PRO A 375 19.10 1.32 -27.22
C PRO A 375 20.55 1.07 -27.61
N TYR A 376 21.20 0.13 -26.93
CA TYR A 376 22.54 -0.29 -27.29
C TYR A 376 22.51 -0.63 -28.77
N SER A 377 23.38 0.04 -29.54
CA SER A 377 23.64 -0.24 -30.94
C SER A 377 23.81 -1.74 -31.13
N ASP A 378 23.49 -2.24 -32.33
CA ASP A 378 23.80 -3.61 -32.76
C ASP A 378 25.26 -3.94 -32.38
N TYR A 379 25.45 -4.54 -31.20
CA TYR A 379 26.74 -5.04 -30.76
C TYR A 379 27.07 -6.14 -31.74
N ASP A 380 28.17 -5.99 -32.47
CA ASP A 380 28.63 -7.04 -33.33
C ASP A 380 29.24 -8.14 -32.46
N PHE A 381 28.39 -9.04 -31.97
CA PHE A 381 28.82 -10.18 -31.15
C PHE A 381 29.84 -11.07 -31.89
N ILE A 382 29.94 -10.94 -33.22
CA ILE A 382 30.86 -11.69 -34.08
C ILE A 382 32.32 -11.31 -33.76
N ASP A 383 32.59 -10.07 -33.35
CA ASP A 383 33.95 -9.60 -33.03
C ASP A 383 34.58 -10.31 -31.82
N PHE A 384 33.75 -10.91 -30.95
CA PHE A 384 34.18 -11.64 -29.76
C PHE A 384 34.41 -13.13 -30.02
N LEU A 385 34.14 -13.63 -31.24
CA LEU A 385 34.38 -15.02 -31.58
C LEU A 385 35.88 -15.37 -31.49
N PRO A 386 36.22 -16.61 -31.12
CA PRO A 386 37.61 -17.01 -30.97
C PRO A 386 38.36 -16.91 -32.30
N LYS A 387 39.59 -16.38 -32.26
CA LYS A 387 40.47 -16.29 -33.45
C LYS A 387 40.96 -17.65 -33.94
N THR A 388 40.94 -18.65 -33.08
CA THR A 388 41.25 -20.05 -33.40
C THR A 388 39.97 -20.77 -33.84
N SER A 389 39.96 -21.29 -35.05
CA SER A 389 38.82 -22.02 -35.62
C SER A 389 38.77 -23.45 -35.09
N TYR A 390 37.82 -23.71 -34.20
CA TYR A 390 37.33 -25.07 -33.92
C TYR A 390 36.53 -25.58 -35.14
N VAL A 391 36.40 -26.90 -35.31
CA VAL A 391 35.66 -27.47 -36.45
C VAL A 391 34.93 -28.72 -36.01
N SER A 392 33.60 -28.61 -35.95
CA SER A 392 32.75 -29.75 -35.61
C SER A 392 32.86 -30.86 -36.65
N ASN A 393 33.13 -32.08 -36.17
CA ASN A 393 33.13 -33.30 -36.98
C ASN A 393 31.73 -33.70 -37.44
N TYR A 394 30.70 -33.29 -36.68
CA TYR A 394 29.29 -33.48 -36.98
C TYR A 394 28.59 -32.12 -37.17
N LYS A 395 27.96 -31.91 -38.33
CA LYS A 395 27.11 -30.73 -38.54
C LYS A 395 25.70 -31.00 -38.04
N ILE A 396 25.33 -30.38 -36.93
CA ILE A 396 24.00 -30.50 -36.35
C ILE A 396 22.94 -29.87 -37.27
N SER A 397 21.73 -30.47 -37.28
CA SER A 397 20.61 -29.91 -38.03
C SER A 397 20.10 -28.63 -37.36
N LYS A 398 19.58 -27.69 -38.17
CA LYS A 398 19.00 -26.44 -37.64
C LYS A 398 17.88 -26.69 -36.61
N GLN A 399 17.07 -27.72 -36.84
CA GLN A 399 15.96 -28.07 -35.95
C GLN A 399 16.46 -28.62 -34.61
N ASP A 400 17.43 -29.56 -34.63
CA ASP A 400 18.03 -30.10 -33.40
C ASP A 400 18.73 -28.99 -32.61
N LEU A 401 19.46 -28.11 -33.29
CA LEU A 401 20.16 -26.98 -32.66
C LEU A 401 19.19 -26.01 -31.97
N ILE A 402 18.11 -25.62 -32.65
CA ILE A 402 17.08 -24.75 -32.06
C ILE A 402 16.43 -25.42 -30.85
N TYR A 403 16.19 -26.74 -30.91
CA TYR A 403 15.64 -27.50 -29.79
C TYR A 403 16.59 -27.53 -28.59
N LEU A 404 17.88 -27.81 -28.80
CA LEU A 404 18.90 -27.80 -27.74
C LEU A 404 19.02 -26.44 -27.08
N ILE A 405 19.09 -25.37 -27.88
CA ILE A 405 19.14 -23.99 -27.35
C ILE A 405 17.85 -23.65 -26.62
N GLY A 406 16.70 -24.09 -27.12
CA GLY A 406 15.42 -23.94 -26.43
C GLY A 406 15.44 -24.53 -25.03
N LYS A 407 16.02 -25.72 -24.85
CA LYS A 407 16.20 -26.36 -23.54
C LYS A 407 17.27 -25.68 -22.69
N ALA A 408 18.39 -25.26 -23.27
CA ALA A 408 19.41 -24.47 -22.56
C ALA A 408 18.82 -23.17 -22.00
N ASN A 409 18.01 -22.46 -22.78
CA ASN A 409 17.36 -21.21 -22.40
C ASN A 409 16.26 -21.37 -21.32
N THR A 410 15.90 -22.61 -20.93
CA THR A 410 15.05 -22.84 -19.75
C THR A 410 15.80 -22.71 -18.43
N ALA A 411 17.13 -22.60 -18.47
CA ALA A 411 17.97 -22.35 -17.31
C ALA A 411 17.50 -21.12 -16.50
N PRO A 412 17.75 -21.10 -15.19
CA PRO A 412 17.49 -19.93 -14.36
C PRO A 412 18.51 -18.82 -14.65
N SER A 413 18.08 -17.56 -14.54
CA SER A 413 18.98 -16.39 -14.54
C SER A 413 18.47 -15.33 -13.56
N GLY A 414 19.37 -14.45 -13.09
CA GLY A 414 19.00 -13.30 -12.24
C GLY A 414 17.92 -12.46 -12.90
N GLY A 415 16.87 -12.07 -12.16
CA GLY A 415 15.74 -11.32 -12.72
C GLY A 415 15.00 -11.99 -13.89
N ASN A 416 15.25 -13.28 -14.19
CA ASN A 416 14.85 -13.91 -15.46
C ASN A 416 15.31 -13.11 -16.70
N SER A 417 16.47 -12.46 -16.59
CA SER A 417 17.06 -11.61 -17.62
C SER A 417 17.47 -12.33 -18.89
N GLN A 418 17.76 -13.64 -18.85
CA GLN A 418 18.17 -14.48 -19.98
C GLN A 418 19.35 -13.88 -20.79
N PRO A 419 20.51 -13.62 -20.19
CA PRO A 419 21.56 -12.77 -20.76
C PRO A 419 22.50 -13.52 -21.72
N TRP A 420 22.01 -14.55 -22.39
CA TRP A 420 22.78 -15.38 -23.32
C TRP A 420 22.54 -14.98 -24.78
N LYS A 421 23.64 -14.98 -25.54
CA LYS A 421 23.64 -14.90 -27.00
C LYS A 421 24.34 -16.14 -27.55
N TRP A 422 23.70 -16.80 -28.51
CA TRP A 422 24.20 -17.99 -29.17
C TRP A 422 24.58 -17.65 -30.62
N ILE A 423 25.77 -18.05 -31.06
CA ILE A 423 26.21 -17.88 -32.44
C ILE A 423 26.62 -19.24 -33.00
N TYR A 424 25.94 -19.68 -34.04
CA TYR A 424 26.33 -20.88 -34.79
C TYR A 424 27.12 -20.47 -36.03
N ASP A 425 28.39 -20.86 -36.08
CA ASP A 425 29.32 -20.40 -37.10
C ASP A 425 29.33 -21.29 -38.37
N GLN A 426 30.07 -20.85 -39.38
CA GLN A 426 30.23 -21.57 -40.65
C GLN A 426 30.99 -22.92 -40.53
N HIS A 427 31.75 -23.11 -39.44
CA HIS A 427 32.49 -24.33 -39.12
C HIS A 427 31.64 -25.35 -38.37
N GLY A 428 30.39 -25.00 -38.03
CA GLY A 428 29.45 -25.85 -37.32
C GLY A 428 29.66 -25.84 -35.81
N VAL A 429 30.31 -24.82 -35.27
CA VAL A 429 30.58 -24.64 -33.83
C VAL A 429 29.53 -23.69 -33.25
N LEU A 430 29.06 -23.98 -32.04
CA LEU A 430 28.12 -23.11 -31.32
C LEU A 430 28.85 -22.34 -30.22
N HIS A 431 28.78 -21.02 -30.24
CA HIS A 431 29.39 -20.14 -29.25
C HIS A 431 28.33 -19.56 -28.32
N LEU A 432 28.63 -19.54 -27.01
CA LEU A 432 27.84 -18.88 -25.98
C LEU A 432 28.55 -17.58 -25.56
N LEU A 433 27.83 -16.46 -25.68
CA LEU A 433 28.30 -15.14 -25.31
C LEU A 433 27.37 -14.46 -24.29
N HIS A 434 27.93 -13.55 -23.51
CA HIS A 434 27.22 -12.72 -22.53
C HIS A 434 26.66 -11.44 -23.16
N ASP A 435 25.34 -11.36 -23.27
CA ASP A 435 24.63 -10.11 -23.58
C ASP A 435 24.49 -9.26 -22.32
N LYS A 436 25.53 -8.47 -22.01
CA LYS A 436 25.60 -7.61 -20.82
C LYS A 436 24.49 -6.57 -20.75
N SER A 437 23.92 -6.16 -21.90
CA SER A 437 22.81 -5.21 -21.94
C SER A 437 21.55 -5.73 -21.22
N LYS A 438 21.48 -7.05 -20.99
CA LYS A 438 20.36 -7.71 -20.31
C LYS A 438 20.60 -7.99 -18.83
N SER A 439 21.84 -8.00 -18.34
CA SER A 439 22.14 -8.41 -16.96
C SER A 439 22.72 -7.31 -16.09
N GLU A 440 22.72 -6.05 -16.54
CA GLU A 440 23.13 -4.92 -15.72
C GLU A 440 22.28 -4.82 -14.46
N SER A 441 22.89 -5.13 -13.31
CA SER A 441 22.25 -5.09 -11.99
C SER A 441 23.30 -5.03 -10.88
N LEU A 442 22.94 -4.40 -9.76
CA LEU A 442 23.62 -4.48 -8.48
C LEU A 442 23.90 -5.93 -8.05
N LEU A 443 22.98 -6.85 -8.36
CA LEU A 443 23.07 -8.26 -7.99
C LEU A 443 23.84 -9.13 -9.01
N ASP A 444 24.24 -8.59 -10.16
CA ASP A 444 25.11 -9.29 -11.12
C ASP A 444 26.56 -8.77 -11.02
N TYR A 445 27.08 -8.68 -9.79
CA TYR A 445 28.43 -8.16 -9.53
C TYR A 445 29.48 -8.95 -10.33
N LEU A 446 30.23 -8.26 -11.20
CA LEU A 446 31.22 -8.85 -12.12
C LEU A 446 30.66 -9.93 -13.07
N GLY A 447 29.34 -9.94 -13.32
CA GLY A 447 28.69 -10.97 -14.14
C GLY A 447 28.55 -12.33 -13.44
N THR A 448 28.74 -12.38 -12.11
CA THR A 448 28.71 -13.66 -11.36
C THR A 448 27.34 -14.35 -11.40
N GLY A 449 26.25 -13.61 -11.33
CA GLY A 449 24.90 -14.15 -11.49
C GLY A 449 24.66 -14.69 -12.90
N SER A 450 25.18 -13.99 -13.91
CA SER A 450 25.15 -14.42 -15.31
C SER A 450 25.97 -15.69 -15.54
N LEU A 451 27.16 -15.82 -14.93
CA LEU A 451 27.99 -17.02 -15.04
C LEU A 451 27.32 -18.26 -14.44
N LEU A 452 26.60 -18.11 -13.32
CA LEU A 452 25.79 -19.20 -12.79
C LEU A 452 24.69 -19.62 -13.78
N ALA A 453 24.06 -18.65 -14.45
CA ALA A 453 23.06 -18.90 -15.47
C ALA A 453 23.65 -19.61 -16.71
N PHE A 454 24.83 -19.21 -17.16
CA PHE A 454 25.53 -19.87 -18.28
C PHE A 454 25.94 -21.29 -17.94
N GLY A 455 26.45 -21.53 -16.74
CA GLY A 455 26.76 -22.89 -16.28
C GLY A 455 25.53 -23.79 -16.26
N ALA A 456 24.41 -23.27 -15.79
CA ALA A 456 23.13 -23.97 -15.82
C ALA A 456 22.63 -24.23 -17.25
N ALA A 457 22.78 -23.26 -18.17
CA ALA A 457 22.40 -23.40 -19.57
C ALA A 457 23.25 -24.45 -20.30
N LEU A 458 24.57 -24.45 -20.09
CA LEU A 458 25.49 -25.46 -20.63
C LEU A 458 25.17 -26.85 -20.09
N GLN A 459 24.85 -26.97 -18.79
CA GLN A 459 24.44 -28.24 -18.20
C GLN A 459 23.16 -28.79 -18.83
N ASN A 460 22.15 -27.94 -19.05
CA ASN A 460 20.94 -28.34 -19.78
C ASN A 460 21.26 -28.77 -21.21
N PHE A 461 22.12 -28.01 -21.91
CA PHE A 461 22.52 -28.31 -23.28
C PHE A 461 23.18 -29.68 -23.39
N GLU A 462 24.15 -29.97 -22.52
CA GLU A 462 24.88 -31.25 -22.48
C GLU A 462 23.95 -32.44 -22.18
N LEU A 463 23.07 -32.33 -21.18
CA LEU A 463 22.12 -33.39 -20.82
C LEU A 463 21.19 -33.74 -21.99
N VAL A 464 20.63 -32.72 -22.65
CA VAL A 464 19.70 -32.95 -23.77
C VAL A 464 20.44 -33.47 -25.00
N ALA A 465 21.61 -32.90 -25.34
CA ALA A 465 22.42 -33.38 -26.45
C ALA A 465 22.81 -34.86 -26.25
N SER A 466 23.21 -35.21 -25.04
CA SER A 466 23.55 -36.58 -24.67
C SER A 466 22.36 -37.53 -24.81
N SER A 467 21.16 -37.13 -24.37
CA SER A 467 19.92 -37.91 -24.55
C SER A 467 19.55 -38.13 -26.02
N MET A 468 19.94 -37.20 -26.90
CA MET A 468 19.74 -37.27 -28.36
C MET A 468 20.85 -38.06 -29.08
N GLY A 469 21.80 -38.64 -28.34
CA GLY A 469 22.94 -39.35 -28.90
C GLY A 469 24.00 -38.45 -29.54
N ILE A 470 24.00 -37.15 -29.23
CA ILE A 470 24.96 -36.17 -29.75
C ILE A 470 26.13 -36.06 -28.77
N ALA A 471 27.31 -36.49 -29.22
CA ALA A 471 28.55 -36.27 -28.48
C ALA A 471 29.10 -34.88 -28.80
N LEU A 472 29.56 -34.16 -27.78
CA LEU A 472 30.08 -32.81 -27.90
C LEU A 472 31.28 -32.58 -26.99
N THR A 473 32.06 -31.55 -27.34
CA THR A 473 33.16 -31.05 -26.52
C THR A 473 32.92 -29.56 -26.23
N ILE A 474 32.93 -29.18 -24.94
CA ILE A 474 32.75 -27.79 -24.50
C ILE A 474 34.10 -27.18 -24.14
N HIS A 475 34.46 -26.09 -24.80
CA HIS A 475 35.65 -25.29 -24.54
C HIS A 475 35.27 -24.05 -23.76
N GLU A 476 35.59 -24.02 -22.47
CA GLU A 476 35.45 -22.82 -21.64
C GLU A 476 36.52 -21.78 -22.04
N HIS A 477 36.09 -20.58 -22.41
CA HIS A 477 36.99 -19.51 -22.82
C HIS A 477 37.27 -18.49 -21.72
N ILE A 478 36.29 -18.26 -20.83
CA ILE A 478 36.36 -17.18 -19.85
C ILE A 478 37.49 -17.40 -18.82
N GLN A 479 38.43 -16.47 -18.78
CA GLN A 479 39.54 -16.43 -17.82
C GLN A 479 39.35 -15.29 -16.81
N ASN A 480 38.83 -14.15 -17.26
CA ASN A 480 38.62 -12.96 -16.43
C ASN A 480 37.15 -12.58 -16.37
N PHE A 481 36.74 -11.97 -15.25
CA PHE A 481 35.38 -11.44 -15.14
C PHE A 481 35.15 -10.36 -16.18
N GLY A 482 33.96 -10.37 -16.78
CA GLY A 482 33.57 -9.38 -17.79
C GLY A 482 34.04 -9.70 -19.21
N GLU A 483 34.59 -10.86 -19.52
CA GLU A 483 34.76 -11.29 -20.93
C GLU A 483 33.41 -11.74 -21.53
N GLU A 484 33.17 -11.41 -22.80
CA GLU A 484 31.91 -11.70 -23.49
C GLU A 484 31.80 -13.16 -23.94
N LEU A 485 32.89 -13.77 -24.43
CA LEU A 485 32.89 -15.15 -24.90
C LEU A 485 33.02 -16.11 -23.71
N ILE A 486 31.97 -16.91 -23.48
CA ILE A 486 31.90 -17.81 -22.33
C ILE A 486 32.42 -19.20 -22.70
N ALA A 487 31.84 -19.80 -23.74
CA ALA A 487 32.18 -21.15 -24.18
C ALA A 487 31.95 -21.37 -25.68
N SER A 488 32.67 -22.33 -26.26
CA SER A 488 32.44 -22.85 -27.61
C SER A 488 32.13 -24.34 -27.54
N ILE A 489 31.20 -24.82 -28.36
CA ILE A 489 30.71 -26.20 -28.35
C ILE A 489 30.97 -26.82 -29.73
N GLU A 490 31.86 -27.79 -29.76
CA GLU A 490 32.11 -28.64 -30.93
C GLU A 490 31.17 -29.85 -30.89
N PHE A 491 30.60 -30.21 -32.03
CA PHE A 491 29.79 -31.40 -32.17
C PHE A 491 30.63 -32.51 -32.80
N ASP A 492 30.85 -33.59 -32.04
CA ASP A 492 31.78 -34.66 -32.41
C ASP A 492 31.11 -35.73 -33.26
N SER A 493 29.93 -36.20 -32.85
CA SER A 493 29.20 -37.26 -33.57
C SER A 493 27.72 -37.30 -33.17
N LYS A 494 26.89 -37.99 -33.97
CA LYS A 494 25.52 -38.35 -33.62
C LYS A 494 25.32 -39.86 -33.75
N SER A 495 24.79 -40.45 -32.70
CA SER A 495 24.48 -41.88 -32.55
C SER A 495 22.97 -42.07 -32.34
N ASN A 496 22.47 -43.28 -32.55
CA ASN A 496 21.07 -43.62 -32.25
C ASN A 496 20.83 -43.88 -30.75
N GLU A 497 21.89 -44.14 -30.00
CA GLU A 497 21.85 -44.37 -28.55
C GLU A 497 22.31 -43.11 -27.80
N PRO A 498 21.76 -42.84 -26.60
CA PRO A 498 22.21 -41.76 -25.75
C PRO A 498 23.71 -41.85 -25.41
N VAL A 499 24.38 -40.70 -25.34
CA VAL A 499 25.75 -40.60 -24.84
C VAL A 499 25.72 -40.68 -23.31
N ASN A 500 26.58 -41.51 -22.73
CA ASN A 500 26.68 -41.63 -21.28
C ASN A 500 27.45 -40.43 -20.70
N VAL A 501 26.74 -39.57 -19.96
CA VAL A 501 27.31 -38.43 -19.24
C VAL A 501 26.94 -38.49 -17.75
N PRO A 502 27.75 -37.93 -16.84
CA PRO A 502 27.41 -37.87 -15.43
C PRO A 502 26.05 -37.23 -15.17
N ASN A 503 25.19 -37.90 -14.39
CA ASN A 503 23.83 -37.46 -14.08
C ASN A 503 22.92 -37.28 -15.32
N GLY A 504 23.15 -38.06 -16.38
CA GLY A 504 22.35 -38.04 -17.60
C GLY A 504 20.84 -38.28 -17.37
N ASP A 505 20.48 -38.97 -16.29
CA ASP A 505 19.09 -39.20 -15.85
C ASP A 505 18.34 -37.90 -15.49
N LEU A 506 19.05 -36.81 -15.20
CA LEU A 506 18.42 -35.52 -14.90
C LEU A 506 17.76 -34.85 -16.11
N VAL A 507 18.01 -35.33 -17.34
CA VAL A 507 17.38 -34.77 -18.55
C VAL A 507 15.84 -34.74 -18.44
N ASP A 508 15.25 -35.72 -17.76
CA ASP A 508 13.80 -35.86 -17.57
C ASP A 508 13.18 -34.72 -16.75
N GLY A 509 13.99 -34.02 -15.93
CA GLY A 509 13.52 -32.96 -15.04
C GLY A 509 13.73 -31.55 -15.56
N ILE A 510 14.31 -31.35 -16.75
CA ILE A 510 14.62 -30.01 -17.28
C ILE A 510 13.35 -29.17 -17.44
N ASP A 511 12.29 -29.73 -18.02
CA ASP A 511 11.02 -29.01 -18.21
C ASP A 511 10.23 -28.83 -16.91
N MET A 512 10.46 -29.71 -15.92
CA MET A 512 9.88 -29.57 -14.59
C MET A 512 10.54 -28.44 -13.80
N ARG A 513 11.82 -28.15 -14.05
CA ARG A 513 12.61 -27.21 -13.25
C ARG A 513 12.03 -25.80 -13.24
N CYS A 514 11.73 -25.29 -12.05
CA CYS A 514 11.21 -23.93 -11.88
C CYS A 514 11.61 -23.33 -10.53
N THR A 515 11.58 -21.99 -10.46
CA THR A 515 11.61 -21.28 -9.18
C THR A 515 10.22 -21.32 -8.58
N ASN A 516 10.06 -21.99 -7.44
CA ASN A 516 8.79 -22.09 -6.74
C ASN A 516 8.88 -21.36 -5.39
N ARG A 517 8.10 -20.29 -5.25
CA ARG A 517 8.15 -19.38 -4.10
C ARG A 517 7.05 -19.61 -3.07
N LYS A 518 6.25 -20.68 -3.20
CA LYS A 518 5.17 -21.01 -2.25
C LYS A 518 5.72 -21.24 -0.84
N ASN A 519 5.07 -20.62 0.14
CA ASN A 519 5.30 -20.88 1.56
C ASN A 519 4.30 -21.94 2.04
N ALA A 520 4.75 -23.19 2.08
CA ALA A 520 4.03 -24.31 2.71
C ALA A 520 4.59 -24.58 4.11
N ASP A 521 3.87 -25.35 4.92
CA ASP A 521 4.35 -25.77 6.23
C ASP A 521 5.67 -26.53 6.13
N ARG A 522 6.54 -26.32 7.12
CA ARG A 522 7.87 -26.89 7.15
C ARG A 522 7.81 -28.42 7.30
N VAL A 523 8.48 -29.13 6.41
CA VAL A 523 8.66 -30.60 6.47
C VAL A 523 10.15 -30.91 6.45
N LEU A 524 10.64 -31.72 7.39
CA LEU A 524 12.06 -32.12 7.36
C LEU A 524 12.34 -33.08 6.19
N LEU A 525 13.51 -32.93 5.56
CA LEU A 525 13.99 -33.89 4.57
C LEU A 525 14.67 -35.08 5.27
N GLU A 526 14.58 -36.25 4.64
CA GLU A 526 15.38 -37.41 5.00
C GLU A 526 16.87 -37.13 4.75
N LYS A 527 17.75 -37.64 5.61
CA LYS A 527 19.19 -37.35 5.53
C LYS A 527 19.80 -37.85 4.23
N GLU A 528 19.34 -39.01 3.77
CA GLU A 528 19.72 -39.64 2.52
C GLU A 528 19.47 -38.71 1.32
N LYS A 529 18.40 -37.91 1.38
CA LYS A 529 18.08 -36.94 0.33
C LYS A 529 19.03 -35.75 0.35
N LEU A 530 19.41 -35.28 1.52
CA LEU A 530 20.39 -34.19 1.68
C LEU A 530 21.78 -34.65 1.21
N GLU A 531 22.19 -35.87 1.56
CA GLU A 531 23.45 -36.49 1.10
C GLU A 531 23.47 -36.68 -0.42
N GLU A 532 22.34 -37.04 -1.03
CA GLU A 532 22.19 -37.12 -2.48
C GLU A 532 22.42 -35.75 -3.14
N PHE A 533 21.83 -34.68 -2.59
CA PHE A 533 22.07 -33.33 -3.10
C PHE A 533 23.52 -32.89 -2.97
N GLN A 534 24.19 -33.22 -1.85
CA GLN A 534 25.61 -32.94 -1.67
C GLN A 534 26.45 -33.67 -2.69
N THR A 535 26.17 -34.97 -2.92
CA THR A 535 26.88 -35.79 -3.90
C THR A 535 26.76 -35.25 -5.32
N ILE A 536 25.55 -34.83 -5.72
CA ILE A 536 25.29 -34.23 -7.05
C ILE A 536 25.97 -32.86 -7.22
N ALA A 537 26.05 -32.09 -6.13
CA ALA A 537 26.71 -30.78 -6.12
C ALA A 537 28.24 -30.89 -6.16
N SER A 538 28.81 -31.94 -5.55
CA SER A 538 30.25 -32.16 -5.44
C SER A 538 30.90 -32.45 -6.80
N SER A 539 31.34 -31.39 -7.48
CA SER A 539 32.10 -31.47 -8.73
C SER A 539 33.05 -30.28 -8.86
N ASP A 540 34.28 -30.51 -9.30
CA ASP A 540 35.23 -29.48 -9.73
C ASP A 540 35.40 -28.28 -8.77
N GLY A 541 35.51 -28.55 -7.46
CA GLY A 541 35.72 -27.54 -6.43
C GLY A 541 34.46 -26.79 -5.98
N VAL A 542 33.28 -27.32 -6.31
CA VAL A 542 31.97 -26.87 -5.80
C VAL A 542 31.53 -27.80 -4.67
N ASN A 543 31.05 -27.23 -3.57
CA ASN A 543 30.55 -27.95 -2.40
C ASN A 543 29.17 -27.43 -1.98
N LEU A 544 28.43 -28.21 -1.18
CA LEU A 544 27.10 -27.87 -0.68
C LEU A 544 27.03 -27.97 0.85
N GLU A 545 26.85 -26.82 1.49
CA GLU A 545 26.59 -26.71 2.93
C GLU A 545 25.07 -26.62 3.17
N ILE A 546 24.59 -27.19 4.27
CA ILE A 546 23.15 -27.37 4.53
C ILE A 546 22.80 -26.89 5.94
N ILE A 547 21.69 -26.19 6.05
CA ILE A 547 21.03 -25.84 7.31
C ILE A 547 19.60 -26.34 7.28
N ASP A 548 19.24 -27.21 8.21
CA ASP A 548 17.91 -27.81 8.34
C ASP A 548 17.38 -27.79 9.78
N ASP A 549 18.01 -27.01 10.67
CA ASP A 549 17.53 -26.79 12.04
C ASP A 549 16.91 -25.40 12.20
N LEU A 550 15.89 -25.30 13.05
CA LEU A 550 15.10 -24.08 13.19
C LEU A 550 15.88 -22.94 13.89
N GLU A 551 16.87 -23.26 14.71
CA GLU A 551 17.67 -22.26 15.43
C GLU A 551 18.52 -21.46 14.44
N ARG A 552 19.26 -22.17 13.57
CA ARG A 552 20.05 -21.54 12.50
C ARG A 552 19.20 -20.90 11.44
N LEU A 553 18.07 -21.51 11.03
CA LEU A 553 17.12 -20.85 10.12
C LEU A 553 16.61 -19.52 10.70
N ARG A 554 16.29 -19.48 12.00
CA ARG A 554 15.88 -18.24 12.67
C ARG A 554 17.03 -17.22 12.72
N ALA A 555 18.26 -17.66 12.91
CA ALA A 555 19.42 -16.77 12.87
C ALA A 555 19.69 -16.17 11.47
N LEU A 556 19.26 -16.83 10.39
CA LEU A 556 19.38 -16.31 9.02
C LEU A 556 18.39 -15.19 8.69
N THR A 557 17.24 -15.13 9.36
CA THR A 557 16.18 -14.16 9.01
C THR A 557 16.62 -12.69 9.09
N PRO A 558 17.33 -12.20 10.13
CA PRO A 558 17.79 -10.82 10.17
C PRO A 558 18.80 -10.50 9.05
N ILE A 559 19.58 -11.48 8.61
CA ILE A 559 20.56 -11.31 7.53
C ILE A 559 19.84 -11.15 6.19
N VAL A 560 18.95 -12.09 5.85
CA VAL A 560 18.23 -12.05 4.57
C VAL A 560 17.34 -10.81 4.51
N GLY A 561 16.51 -10.59 5.54
CA GLY A 561 15.61 -9.44 5.60
C GLY A 561 16.35 -8.10 5.66
N GLY A 562 17.45 -8.02 6.41
CA GLY A 562 18.30 -6.83 6.47
C GLY A 562 18.93 -6.49 5.12
N MET A 563 19.41 -7.50 4.39
CA MET A 563 19.99 -7.32 3.06
C MET A 563 18.94 -6.96 2.00
N ASP A 564 17.73 -7.52 2.08
CA ASP A 564 16.61 -7.12 1.21
C ASP A 564 16.26 -5.64 1.40
N ARG A 565 16.19 -5.18 2.66
CA ARG A 565 16.00 -3.76 2.97
C ARG A 565 17.13 -2.91 2.39
N LEU A 566 18.39 -3.27 2.64
CA LEU A 566 19.54 -2.49 2.16
C LEU A 566 19.62 -2.46 0.63
N ARG A 567 19.24 -3.54 -0.06
CA ARG A 567 19.11 -3.57 -1.52
C ARG A 567 18.06 -2.55 -1.99
N LEU A 568 16.88 -2.53 -1.36
CA LEU A 568 15.81 -1.59 -1.73
C LEU A 568 16.14 -0.14 -1.40
N LEU A 569 16.99 0.11 -0.40
CA LEU A 569 17.45 1.46 -0.06
C LEU A 569 18.63 1.93 -0.94
N HIS A 570 19.29 1.04 -1.67
CA HIS A 570 20.34 1.39 -2.62
C HIS A 570 19.74 1.87 -3.95
N ASP A 571 20.23 2.97 -4.53
CA ASP A 571 19.68 3.57 -5.76
C ASP A 571 19.56 2.54 -6.90
N GLN A 572 20.68 1.92 -7.32
CA GLN A 572 20.65 0.86 -8.34
C GLN A 572 19.80 -0.36 -7.92
N GLY A 573 19.82 -0.74 -6.64
CA GLY A 573 19.14 -1.95 -6.19
C GLY A 573 17.61 -1.80 -6.23
N TYR A 574 17.13 -0.58 -5.99
CA TYR A 574 15.74 -0.20 -6.18
C TYR A 574 15.33 -0.16 -7.65
N GLU A 575 16.13 0.50 -8.50
CA GLU A 575 15.87 0.56 -9.95
C GLU A 575 15.83 -0.84 -10.59
N ASP A 576 16.77 -1.70 -10.21
CA ASP A 576 16.78 -3.11 -10.61
C ASP A 576 15.51 -3.82 -10.15
N PHE A 577 15.11 -3.68 -8.88
CA PHE A 577 13.91 -4.33 -8.36
C PHE A 577 12.64 -3.93 -9.13
N VAL A 578 12.47 -2.63 -9.40
CA VAL A 578 11.29 -2.14 -10.12
C VAL A 578 11.29 -2.59 -11.59
N SER A 579 12.47 -2.61 -12.23
CA SER A 579 12.61 -2.99 -13.64
C SER A 579 12.65 -4.50 -13.88
N GLU A 580 13.02 -5.30 -12.87
CA GLU A 580 12.98 -6.77 -12.91
C GLU A 580 11.54 -7.28 -12.82
N ILE A 581 10.66 -6.63 -12.07
CA ILE A 581 9.27 -7.07 -11.89
C ILE A 581 8.43 -6.73 -13.14
N ARG A 582 7.58 -7.67 -13.56
CA ARG A 582 6.47 -7.42 -14.48
C ARG A 582 5.21 -7.30 -13.64
N TRP A 583 4.57 -6.13 -13.70
CA TRP A 583 3.51 -5.73 -12.79
C TRP A 583 2.12 -6.18 -13.27
N SER A 584 2.04 -6.69 -14.51
CA SER A 584 0.84 -7.28 -15.10
C SER A 584 1.20 -8.49 -15.97
N GLU A 585 0.19 -9.33 -16.23
CA GLU A 585 0.30 -10.46 -17.15
C GLU A 585 0.59 -9.98 -18.59
N GLU A 586 0.01 -8.84 -18.99
CA GLU A 586 0.26 -8.23 -20.30
C GLU A 586 1.74 -7.86 -20.48
N GLU A 587 2.35 -7.21 -19.47
CA GLU A 587 3.79 -6.90 -19.48
C GLU A 587 4.63 -8.17 -19.58
N ALA A 588 4.29 -9.20 -18.78
CA ALA A 588 5.02 -10.46 -18.74
C ALA A 588 4.96 -11.23 -20.07
N LEU A 589 3.80 -11.25 -20.73
CA LEU A 589 3.62 -11.89 -22.04
C LEU A 589 4.30 -11.13 -23.18
N ALA A 590 4.34 -9.79 -23.09
CA ALA A 590 4.94 -8.95 -24.12
C ALA A 590 6.46 -9.11 -24.18
N THR A 591 7.15 -9.13 -23.03
CA THR A 591 8.61 -9.17 -23.00
C THR A 591 9.17 -10.59 -22.85
N LYS A 592 8.41 -11.50 -22.21
CA LYS A 592 8.81 -12.87 -21.88
C LYS A 592 10.13 -12.97 -21.12
N ASP A 593 10.43 -11.93 -20.34
CA ASP A 593 11.55 -11.81 -19.41
C ASP A 593 11.07 -11.17 -18.11
N GLY A 594 11.97 -10.93 -17.15
CA GLY A 594 11.57 -10.38 -15.85
C GLY A 594 10.85 -11.39 -14.96
N ILE A 595 10.58 -10.96 -13.74
CA ILE A 595 9.83 -11.71 -12.73
C ILE A 595 8.39 -11.23 -12.75
N ASP A 596 7.51 -12.03 -13.33
CA ASP A 596 6.06 -11.81 -13.20
C ASP A 596 5.67 -11.82 -11.71
N ILE A 597 4.98 -10.76 -11.27
CA ILE A 597 4.49 -10.61 -9.90
C ILE A 597 3.63 -11.80 -9.44
N ALA A 598 2.94 -12.49 -10.35
CA ALA A 598 2.20 -13.71 -10.05
C ALA A 598 3.11 -14.89 -9.66
N THR A 599 4.33 -14.96 -10.19
CA THR A 599 5.33 -15.99 -9.85
C THR A 599 5.98 -15.77 -8.48
N LEU A 600 5.67 -14.66 -7.81
CA LEU A 600 6.09 -14.40 -6.44
C LEU A 600 5.24 -15.13 -5.39
N GLU A 601 4.11 -15.74 -5.79
CA GLU A 601 3.23 -16.53 -4.91
C GLU A 601 2.78 -15.76 -3.66
N MET A 602 2.75 -14.44 -3.76
CA MET A 602 2.37 -13.53 -2.68
C MET A 602 0.84 -13.52 -2.49
N GLY A 603 0.40 -13.40 -1.24
CA GLY A 603 -0.98 -13.10 -0.92
C GLY A 603 -1.36 -11.69 -1.37
N LYS A 604 -2.66 -11.36 -1.26
CA LYS A 604 -3.18 -10.05 -1.70
C LYS A 604 -2.56 -8.89 -0.90
N SER A 605 -2.27 -9.10 0.38
CA SER A 605 -1.68 -8.08 1.26
C SER A 605 -0.22 -7.81 0.95
N GLU A 606 0.58 -8.86 0.74
CA GLU A 606 2.00 -8.70 0.38
C GLU A 606 2.14 -8.04 -0.99
N ARG A 607 1.30 -8.41 -1.99
CA ARG A 607 1.29 -7.74 -3.30
C ARG A 607 0.96 -6.25 -3.18
N ALA A 608 -0.03 -5.89 -2.36
CA ALA A 608 -0.38 -4.49 -2.15
C ALA A 608 0.78 -3.70 -1.52
N ALA A 609 1.46 -4.28 -0.52
CA ALA A 609 2.64 -3.68 0.09
C ALA A 609 3.79 -3.48 -0.91
N VAL A 610 4.09 -4.48 -1.75
CA VAL A 610 5.08 -4.36 -2.82
C VAL A 610 4.70 -3.27 -3.84
N GLY A 611 3.40 -3.10 -4.11
CA GLY A 611 2.90 -2.01 -4.95
C GLY A 611 3.19 -0.61 -4.37
N LEU A 612 3.20 -0.44 -3.04
CA LEU A 612 3.54 0.82 -2.39
C LEU A 612 5.04 1.17 -2.51
N VAL A 613 5.89 0.14 -2.57
CA VAL A 613 7.34 0.28 -2.74
C VAL A 613 7.71 0.80 -4.14
N ARG A 614 6.85 0.63 -5.14
CA ARG A 614 7.07 1.10 -6.53
C ARG A 614 7.21 2.63 -6.66
N ASP A 615 6.78 3.39 -5.67
CA ASP A 615 6.96 4.85 -5.66
C ASP A 615 8.39 5.21 -5.19
N PRO A 616 9.23 5.81 -6.05
CA PRO A 616 10.60 6.19 -5.67
C PRO A 616 10.64 7.12 -4.45
N GLY A 617 9.63 7.98 -4.28
CA GLY A 617 9.55 8.88 -3.13
C GLY A 617 9.40 8.13 -1.80
N THR A 618 8.80 6.93 -1.80
CA THR A 618 8.68 6.08 -0.60
C THR A 618 10.06 5.63 -0.14
N ILE A 619 10.89 5.17 -1.08
CA ILE A 619 12.26 4.70 -0.80
C ILE A 619 13.17 5.85 -0.38
N GLU A 620 13.07 7.00 -1.05
CA GLU A 620 13.81 8.21 -0.65
C GLU A 620 13.44 8.62 0.78
N PHE A 621 12.15 8.57 1.13
CA PHE A 621 11.69 8.86 2.47
C PHE A 621 12.25 7.87 3.50
N PHE A 622 12.24 6.57 3.20
CA PHE A 622 12.82 5.56 4.08
C PHE A 622 14.31 5.76 4.30
N ARG A 623 15.07 6.05 3.24
CA ARG A 623 16.50 6.32 3.32
C ARG A 623 16.80 7.55 4.18
N LYS A 624 16.04 8.64 3.98
CA LYS A 624 16.25 9.90 4.71
C LYS A 624 15.92 9.80 6.20
N ASN A 625 14.99 8.93 6.59
CA ASN A 625 14.48 8.83 7.96
C ASN A 625 14.86 7.53 8.67
N ASP A 626 15.72 6.69 8.07
CA ASP A 626 16.08 5.34 8.55
C ASP A 626 14.85 4.47 8.90
N LEU A 627 13.94 4.30 7.95
CA LEU A 627 12.71 3.50 8.09
C LEU A 627 12.73 2.24 7.20
N GLY A 628 11.60 1.57 7.00
CA GLY A 628 11.52 0.38 6.15
C GLY A 628 11.98 -0.90 6.85
N TYR A 629 12.08 -0.90 8.18
CA TYR A 629 12.39 -2.11 8.95
C TYR A 629 11.26 -3.16 8.88
N GLY A 630 10.03 -2.74 8.56
CA GLY A 630 8.94 -3.68 8.23
C GLY A 630 9.26 -4.58 7.04
N LEU A 631 10.05 -4.09 6.07
CA LEU A 631 10.44 -4.85 4.88
C LEU A 631 11.32 -6.05 5.22
N THR A 632 12.06 -6.00 6.34
CA THR A 632 12.93 -7.12 6.74
C THR A 632 12.14 -8.36 7.12
N LYS A 633 10.91 -8.18 7.61
CA LYS A 633 10.03 -9.26 8.07
C LYS A 633 9.37 -10.03 6.93
N ILE A 634 9.34 -9.49 5.71
CA ILE A 634 8.71 -10.13 4.54
C ILE A 634 9.38 -11.47 4.24
N SER A 635 10.69 -11.56 4.45
CA SER A 635 11.49 -12.77 4.18
C SER A 635 11.49 -13.76 5.35
N ASP A 636 11.00 -13.41 6.54
CA ASP A 636 11.01 -14.28 7.72
C ASP A 636 10.25 -15.59 7.48
N GLN A 637 9.00 -15.50 7.02
CA GLN A 637 8.19 -16.69 6.76
C GLN A 637 8.79 -17.56 5.66
N THR A 638 9.43 -16.95 4.66
CA THR A 638 10.12 -17.63 3.57
C THR A 638 11.29 -18.49 4.09
N ILE A 639 12.05 -18.00 5.07
CA ILE A 639 13.16 -18.76 5.66
C ILE A 639 12.66 -19.77 6.71
N LEU A 640 11.76 -19.37 7.61
CA LEU A 640 11.31 -20.21 8.72
C LEU A 640 10.44 -21.39 8.27
N SER A 641 9.78 -21.29 7.11
CA SER A 641 9.03 -22.40 6.50
C SER A 641 9.92 -23.35 5.69
N ALA A 642 11.18 -23.00 5.43
CA ALA A 642 12.07 -23.82 4.63
C ALA A 642 12.32 -25.19 5.28
N SER A 643 12.25 -26.24 4.48
CA SER A 643 12.66 -27.57 4.89
C SER A 643 14.16 -27.57 5.18
N ALA A 644 14.96 -26.96 4.28
CA ALA A 644 16.36 -26.64 4.49
C ALA A 644 16.78 -25.41 3.66
N VAL A 645 17.89 -24.79 4.04
CA VAL A 645 18.64 -23.81 3.23
C VAL A 645 19.94 -24.48 2.79
N LEU A 646 20.21 -24.42 1.48
CA LEU A 646 21.43 -24.95 0.89
C LEU A 646 22.32 -23.79 0.42
N MET A 647 23.61 -23.89 0.73
CA MET A 647 24.64 -22.93 0.35
C MET A 647 25.66 -23.63 -0.54
N PHE A 648 25.70 -23.23 -1.80
CA PHE A 648 26.74 -23.63 -2.73
C PHE A 648 27.98 -22.78 -2.47
N THR A 649 29.11 -23.45 -2.31
CA THR A 649 30.42 -22.81 -2.16
C THR A 649 31.38 -23.26 -3.23
N ALA A 650 32.35 -22.42 -3.59
CA ALA A 650 33.43 -22.76 -4.50
C ALA A 650 34.80 -22.50 -3.86
N ASP A 651 35.80 -23.29 -4.21
CA ASP A 651 37.15 -23.17 -3.64
C ASP A 651 37.83 -21.83 -3.98
N LYS A 652 37.41 -21.18 -5.08
CA LYS A 652 38.01 -19.93 -5.59
C LYS A 652 36.94 -18.97 -6.09
N TYR A 653 37.24 -17.67 -6.02
CA TYR A 653 36.44 -16.61 -6.62
C TYR A 653 36.93 -16.31 -8.05
N THR A 654 36.63 -17.19 -9.01
CA THR A 654 37.04 -17.03 -10.42
C THR A 654 35.87 -17.29 -11.37
N PRO A 655 35.87 -16.75 -12.60
CA PRO A 655 34.78 -16.95 -13.54
C PRO A 655 34.45 -18.42 -13.80
N GLY A 656 35.47 -19.25 -14.04
CA GLY A 656 35.31 -20.69 -14.24
C GLY A 656 34.72 -21.41 -13.02
N ALA A 657 35.02 -20.97 -11.80
CA ALA A 657 34.40 -21.54 -10.60
C ALA A 657 32.90 -21.22 -10.52
N PHE A 658 32.48 -20.00 -10.91
CA PHE A 658 31.06 -19.64 -10.99
C PHE A 658 30.33 -20.39 -12.11
N LEU A 659 30.98 -20.60 -13.27
CA LEU A 659 30.41 -21.39 -14.37
C LEU A 659 30.15 -22.83 -13.91
N LYS A 660 31.12 -23.47 -13.25
CA LYS A 660 31.00 -24.81 -12.69
C LYS A 660 29.96 -24.90 -11.58
N ALA A 661 29.90 -23.89 -10.71
CA ALA A 661 28.86 -23.79 -9.69
C ALA A 661 27.46 -23.68 -10.32
N GLY A 662 27.31 -22.96 -11.43
CA GLY A 662 26.05 -22.88 -12.18
C GLY A 662 25.56 -24.24 -12.67
N ALA A 663 26.47 -25.05 -13.23
CA ALA A 663 26.16 -26.42 -13.63
C ALA A 663 25.74 -27.30 -12.43
N ALA A 664 26.48 -27.22 -11.32
CA ALA A 664 26.15 -27.95 -10.09
C ALA A 664 24.78 -27.55 -9.49
N ILE A 665 24.50 -26.25 -9.41
CA ILE A 665 23.21 -25.71 -8.97
C ILE A 665 22.09 -26.26 -9.84
N GLN A 666 22.28 -26.28 -11.16
CA GLN A 666 21.27 -26.77 -12.08
C GLN A 666 20.96 -28.26 -11.86
N ARG A 667 21.97 -29.10 -11.66
CA ARG A 667 21.76 -30.54 -11.38
C ARG A 667 20.97 -30.75 -10.09
N VAL A 668 21.36 -30.08 -9.01
CA VAL A 668 20.64 -30.18 -7.72
C VAL A 668 19.22 -29.64 -7.84
N TRP A 669 19.02 -28.53 -8.55
CA TRP A 669 17.70 -27.94 -8.76
C TRP A 669 16.76 -28.88 -9.51
N ILE A 670 17.24 -29.47 -10.61
CA ILE A 670 16.48 -30.47 -11.37
C ILE A 670 16.14 -31.67 -10.47
N LYS A 671 17.13 -32.20 -9.75
CA LYS A 671 16.92 -33.35 -8.85
C LYS A 671 15.93 -33.05 -7.73
N ALA A 672 15.99 -31.86 -7.16
CA ALA A 672 15.05 -31.41 -6.13
C ALA A 672 13.62 -31.39 -6.67
N ASN A 673 13.41 -30.82 -7.87
CA ASN A 673 12.08 -30.77 -8.48
C ASN A 673 11.58 -32.17 -8.90
N LEU A 674 12.43 -33.04 -9.45
CA LEU A 674 12.09 -34.46 -9.69
C LEU A 674 11.70 -35.20 -8.40
N SER A 675 12.29 -34.82 -7.27
CA SER A 675 11.98 -35.38 -5.96
C SER A 675 10.79 -34.69 -5.26
N GLY A 676 10.08 -33.76 -5.93
CA GLY A 676 8.92 -33.08 -5.38
C GLY A 676 9.21 -31.96 -4.38
N TYR A 677 10.44 -31.41 -4.38
CA TYR A 677 10.83 -30.28 -3.56
C TYR A 677 10.90 -28.99 -4.39
N SER A 678 10.39 -27.89 -3.82
CA SER A 678 10.57 -26.55 -4.35
C SER A 678 12.02 -26.09 -4.19
N PHE A 679 12.39 -25.10 -5.00
CA PHE A 679 13.73 -24.53 -5.01
C PHE A 679 13.59 -23.03 -5.29
N GLN A 680 14.02 -22.20 -4.33
CA GLN A 680 13.93 -20.75 -4.41
C GLN A 680 15.27 -20.10 -4.06
N PRO A 681 15.91 -19.38 -5.00
CA PRO A 681 17.08 -18.58 -4.71
C PRO A 681 16.79 -17.50 -3.66
N ILE A 682 17.71 -17.35 -2.71
CA ILE A 682 17.75 -16.31 -1.67
C ILE A 682 19.16 -15.68 -1.61
N SER A 683 19.79 -15.53 -2.77
CA SER A 683 21.23 -15.22 -2.92
C SER A 683 21.58 -13.73 -2.97
N ALA A 684 20.61 -12.82 -2.93
CA ALA A 684 20.84 -11.37 -3.11
C ALA A 684 21.92 -10.82 -2.17
N SER A 685 21.93 -11.29 -0.93
CA SER A 685 22.93 -10.94 0.08
C SER A 685 24.36 -11.28 -0.33
N LEU A 686 24.58 -12.43 -0.97
CA LEU A 686 25.91 -12.92 -1.34
C LEU A 686 26.58 -12.00 -2.36
N PHE A 687 25.87 -11.60 -3.41
CA PHE A 687 26.39 -10.70 -4.44
C PHE A 687 26.80 -9.35 -3.85
N VAL A 688 26.00 -8.81 -2.93
CA VAL A 688 26.31 -7.56 -2.23
C VAL A 688 27.50 -7.73 -1.29
N PHE A 689 27.61 -8.85 -0.56
CA PHE A 689 28.79 -9.14 0.27
C PHE A 689 30.07 -9.16 -0.57
N HIS A 690 30.05 -9.82 -1.74
CA HIS A 690 31.21 -9.87 -2.61
C HIS A 690 31.63 -8.52 -3.13
N ARG A 691 30.66 -7.68 -3.53
CA ARG A 691 30.89 -6.30 -3.94
C ARG A 691 31.51 -5.48 -2.82
N VAL A 692 30.90 -5.47 -1.63
CA VAL A 692 31.39 -4.68 -0.48
C VAL A 692 32.77 -5.10 0.00
N LEU A 693 33.10 -6.39 -0.07
CA LEU A 693 34.42 -6.90 0.32
C LEU A 693 35.54 -6.61 -0.69
N ARG A 694 35.21 -6.28 -1.94
CA ARG A 694 36.19 -6.20 -3.06
C ARG A 694 36.28 -4.83 -3.70
N GLU A 695 35.24 -4.00 -3.57
CA GLU A 695 35.17 -2.67 -4.16
C GLU A 695 35.28 -1.56 -3.12
N THR A 696 35.90 -0.45 -3.50
CA THR A 696 35.89 0.78 -2.70
C THR A 696 34.60 1.59 -2.91
N VAL A 697 34.11 1.62 -4.16
CA VAL A 697 32.90 2.35 -4.58
C VAL A 697 31.73 1.38 -4.71
N THR A 698 31.04 1.16 -3.61
CA THR A 698 29.97 0.16 -3.52
C THR A 698 28.58 0.72 -3.77
N GLY A 699 28.39 2.03 -3.58
CA GLY A 699 27.09 2.73 -3.59
C GLY A 699 26.38 2.79 -2.22
N PHE A 700 26.80 1.96 -1.26
CA PHE A 700 26.41 2.03 0.15
C PHE A 700 27.18 3.10 0.96
N THR A 701 26.50 3.72 1.93
CA THR A 701 27.09 4.57 2.96
C THR A 701 27.98 3.77 3.93
N GLU A 702 28.84 4.45 4.69
CA GLU A 702 29.72 3.79 5.68
C GLU A 702 28.94 3.07 6.80
N ASN A 703 27.76 3.57 7.17
CA ASN A 703 26.90 2.89 8.14
C ASN A 703 26.34 1.59 7.55
N GLU A 704 25.85 1.65 6.31
CA GLU A 704 25.32 0.48 5.60
C GLU A 704 26.43 -0.56 5.35
N LYS A 705 27.63 -0.16 4.94
CA LYS A 705 28.78 -1.06 4.81
C LYS A 705 29.08 -1.79 6.12
N ARG A 706 29.07 -1.09 7.26
CA ARG A 706 29.27 -1.73 8.58
C ARG A 706 28.17 -2.76 8.88
N MET A 707 26.91 -2.46 8.57
CA MET A 707 25.81 -3.43 8.71
C MET A 707 25.99 -4.65 7.80
N ILE A 708 26.34 -4.43 6.52
CA ILE A 708 26.59 -5.50 5.55
C ILE A 708 27.73 -6.42 6.01
N LEU A 709 28.83 -5.85 6.52
CA LEU A 709 29.95 -6.62 7.05
C LEU A 709 29.57 -7.39 8.32
N GLN A 710 28.72 -6.83 9.18
CA GLN A 710 28.17 -7.55 10.33
C GLN A 710 27.33 -8.75 9.88
N PHE A 711 26.40 -8.55 8.95
CA PHE A 711 25.59 -9.63 8.39
C PHE A 711 26.42 -10.72 7.73
N LYS A 712 27.52 -10.35 7.06
CA LYS A 712 28.48 -11.33 6.51
C LYS A 712 29.16 -12.15 7.61
N ASN A 713 29.56 -11.51 8.71
CA ASN A 713 30.17 -12.20 9.85
C ASN A 713 29.18 -13.16 10.51
N ASP A 714 27.93 -12.73 10.69
CA ASP A 714 26.87 -13.55 11.28
C ASP A 714 26.55 -14.76 10.36
N LEU A 715 26.51 -14.55 9.04
CA LEU A 715 26.35 -15.64 8.06
C LEU A 715 27.46 -16.69 8.21
N ASN A 716 28.72 -16.25 8.33
CA ASN A 716 29.87 -17.15 8.50
C ASN A 716 29.74 -18.00 9.77
N GLN A 717 29.25 -17.42 10.87
CA GLN A 717 29.05 -18.12 12.14
C GLN A 717 27.95 -19.17 12.01
N ILE A 718 26.83 -18.83 11.37
CA ILE A 718 25.68 -19.72 11.22
C ILE A 718 26.04 -21.00 10.44
N PHE A 719 26.82 -20.86 9.36
CA PHE A 719 27.28 -22.00 8.55
C PHE A 719 28.50 -22.73 9.14
N ASN A 720 29.00 -22.35 10.33
CA ASN A 720 30.22 -22.91 10.95
C ASN A 720 31.41 -22.98 9.96
N LYS A 721 31.60 -21.90 9.19
CA LYS A 721 32.29 -22.00 7.91
C LYS A 721 33.78 -22.32 8.02
N ASN A 722 34.27 -23.14 7.09
CA ASN A 722 35.67 -23.10 6.69
C ASN A 722 35.90 -21.88 5.78
N LEU A 723 36.60 -20.86 6.30
CA LEU A 723 36.81 -19.57 5.63
C LEU A 723 37.56 -19.65 4.28
N SER A 724 38.06 -20.83 3.89
CA SER A 724 38.73 -21.04 2.60
C SER A 724 37.80 -20.95 1.39
N ASN A 725 36.55 -21.40 1.52
CA ASN A 725 35.63 -21.49 0.39
C ASN A 725 34.82 -20.18 0.24
N GLN A 726 34.40 -19.85 -0.98
CA GLN A 726 33.61 -18.66 -1.32
C GLN A 726 32.14 -19.05 -1.41
N GLU A 727 31.23 -18.33 -0.75
CA GLU A 727 29.79 -18.49 -1.01
C GLU A 727 29.48 -18.09 -2.45
N VAL A 728 28.64 -18.84 -3.14
CA VAL A 728 28.33 -18.57 -4.55
C VAL A 728 26.83 -18.42 -4.74
N PHE A 729 26.05 -19.31 -4.14
CA PHE A 729 24.60 -19.31 -4.29
C PHE A 729 23.92 -19.90 -3.07
N MET A 730 22.86 -19.25 -2.62
CA MET A 730 22.04 -19.70 -1.50
C MET A 730 20.60 -19.89 -1.96
N VAL A 731 20.02 -21.03 -1.59
CA VAL A 731 18.67 -21.44 -1.96
C VAL A 731 17.95 -21.96 -0.73
N ARG A 732 16.64 -21.73 -0.65
CA ARG A 732 15.77 -22.53 0.22
C ARG A 732 15.06 -23.63 -0.56
N ILE A 733 14.89 -24.77 0.09
CA ILE A 733 14.07 -25.88 -0.41
C ILE A 733 12.89 -26.12 0.54
N ASN A 734 11.73 -26.45 -0.04
CA ASN A 734 10.55 -26.80 0.74
C ASN A 734 9.76 -27.94 0.08
N LYS A 735 8.93 -28.67 0.85
CA LYS A 735 7.94 -29.57 0.26
C LYS A 735 6.68 -28.77 -0.05
N ALA A 736 6.46 -28.43 -1.32
CA ALA A 736 5.34 -27.60 -1.75
C ALA A 736 4.68 -28.17 -3.00
N SER A 737 3.41 -27.82 -3.22
CA SER A 737 2.72 -28.08 -4.49
C SER A 737 3.42 -27.36 -5.66
N GLU A 738 3.14 -27.79 -6.89
CA GLU A 738 3.54 -27.08 -8.12
C GLU A 738 3.24 -25.57 -8.04
N PRO A 739 4.08 -24.71 -8.64
CA PRO A 739 3.83 -23.27 -8.67
C PRO A 739 2.54 -22.98 -9.44
N SER A 740 1.83 -21.93 -9.02
CA SER A 740 0.61 -21.45 -9.63
C SER A 740 0.85 -20.86 -11.02
N MET A 741 2.07 -20.38 -11.27
CA MET A 741 2.49 -19.83 -12.55
C MET A 741 3.99 -20.09 -12.77
N ARG A 742 4.38 -20.31 -14.04
CA ARG A 742 5.77 -20.45 -14.46
C ARG A 742 6.19 -19.21 -15.23
N ALA A 743 7.43 -18.76 -15.01
CA ALA A 743 7.97 -17.59 -15.71
C ALA A 743 8.08 -17.87 -17.22
N PHE A 744 7.72 -16.88 -18.03
CA PHE A 744 7.88 -16.94 -19.48
C PHE A 744 9.37 -16.92 -19.90
N ARG A 745 9.62 -17.36 -21.13
CA ARG A 745 10.94 -17.37 -21.76
C ARG A 745 10.87 -16.76 -23.15
N ARG A 746 11.93 -16.05 -23.53
CA ARG A 746 12.09 -15.47 -24.87
C ARG A 746 12.24 -16.58 -25.91
N ASP A 747 11.81 -16.27 -27.13
CA ASP A 747 12.01 -17.19 -28.26
C ASP A 747 13.51 -17.38 -28.53
N VAL A 748 13.91 -18.58 -28.95
CA VAL A 748 15.30 -18.90 -29.33
C VAL A 748 15.81 -17.91 -30.38
N SER A 749 14.97 -17.46 -31.31
CA SER A 749 15.32 -16.51 -32.36
C SER A 749 15.79 -15.15 -31.83
N ALA A 750 15.42 -14.77 -30.60
CA ALA A 750 15.91 -13.53 -29.99
C ALA A 750 17.37 -13.65 -29.52
N SER A 751 17.83 -14.88 -29.26
CA SER A 751 19.16 -15.17 -28.72
C SER A 751 20.12 -15.80 -29.73
N LEU A 752 19.65 -16.37 -30.83
CA LEU A 752 20.46 -17.15 -31.78
C LEU A 752 20.77 -16.39 -33.07
N ILE A 753 22.04 -16.38 -33.47
CA ILE A 753 22.55 -15.89 -34.77
C ILE A 753 23.14 -17.07 -35.54
N PHE A 754 22.84 -17.14 -36.84
CA PHE A 754 23.50 -18.06 -37.79
C PHE A 754 24.42 -17.23 -38.69
N LEU A 755 25.68 -17.66 -38.83
CA LEU A 755 26.65 -17.05 -39.76
C LEU A 755 26.75 -17.81 -41.08
#